data_AF-A0A3A9SLE1-F1
#
_entry.id   AF-A0A3A9SLE1-F1
#
_cell.length_a   1.000
_cell.length_b   1.000
_cell.length_c   1.000
_cell.angle_alpha   90.00
_cell.angle_beta   90.00
_cell.angle_gamma   90.00
#
_symmetry.space_group_name_H-M   'P 1'
#
loop_
_entity.id
_entity.type
_entity.pdbx_description
1 polymer ?
#
loop_
_entity_poly.entity_id
_entity_poly.type
_entity_poly.pdbx_seq_one_letter_code
_entity_poly.pdbx_strand_id
1 'polypeptide(L)'
;MKNRHKRAFFIRKPLVALLPAFVLLGSFQISAKAAGEKEQTIDVLLKENANIKEVKENILRKDKNIEVDVYEEINLMHLVYPETVDVDKIIQDKSIHDQIEVAGDLPKLEGAEEPVDKPGESDISSESTEELMKVLADDPYNKQNWHVDEVTEDEKSFEYTTGKNVRIAHIDSGVDPDHPVFSGKLDLKHAKSYVKDDDSINDYKGHGTETAGIIAQIAPDAIITPYKVLGAVDGESIWTIAAIIDAVNDGNDVLNLSLGTFKCIDNNEERILTATYKRAVRYALNNNVTVFASSGNKGEDLDKKFEEEKVLHLPGAIEGVNTVSSVWKGTLASYSCYGSCVDFCAPGGENVTREDLPGVKAAIFVAYPTYMDNMYDGILPHGYSLEMGTSLSSAVATASFADVYAYGKEKYPHFRKDDALVLLTAGCKDVGPEGKDTQFGNGEINIYRSIKELDSVYRGEVVQESDRSRSYQSHNIAAEYTITEEDEDRYYVNVTLTNNTSSDIHKWEIAMDLKDEITHIWDAKYIKDGDEIIVTHADYNQDIPVGESVSFGFIAKNPSKDKIALPNEVLIVNDRNMVKPEDYSADLEVTTRWEDGFVAYMTITNKSDHPISDWKIEFTYSGNIDKIWGASIEEHDDDYYSILNEGSNQNIAPGKSVSFGFETDDSTDETIDNISLISTNK
;
A
#
# COMPACT_ATOMS: atom_id res chain seq x y z
N MET A 1 -62.46 -26.96 37.35
CA MET A 1 -61.82 -26.04 38.32
C MET A 1 -60.71 -26.82 39.04
N LYS A 2 -59.49 -26.84 38.47
CA LYS A 2 -58.25 -26.12 38.90
C LYS A 2 -57.84 -26.43 40.35
N ASN A 3 -56.63 -26.85 40.72
CA ASN A 3 -55.36 -27.05 39.99
C ASN A 3 -54.33 -27.75 40.93
N ARG A 4 -53.23 -28.22 40.34
CA ARG A 4 -51.95 -28.71 40.91
C ARG A 4 -51.86 -30.19 41.30
N HIS A 5 -51.08 -30.95 40.51
CA HIS A 5 -50.04 -31.86 41.04
C HIS A 5 -48.96 -32.14 39.97
N LYS A 6 -47.71 -31.98 40.39
CA LYS A 6 -46.48 -32.34 39.65
C LYS A 6 -46.42 -33.87 39.46
N ARG A 7 -46.05 -34.35 38.28
CA ARG A 7 -45.46 -35.69 38.10
C ARG A 7 -44.35 -35.65 37.05
N ALA A 8 -43.18 -36.08 37.48
CA ALA A 8 -42.03 -36.43 36.65
C ALA A 8 -42.35 -37.67 35.80
N PHE A 9 -41.82 -37.72 34.59
CA PHE A 9 -41.89 -38.90 33.73
C PHE A 9 -40.48 -39.33 33.31
N PHE A 10 -40.19 -40.60 33.61
CA PHE A 10 -39.05 -41.39 33.16
C PHE A 10 -39.15 -41.69 31.66
N ILE A 11 -38.01 -41.67 30.95
CA ILE A 11 -37.84 -42.38 29.67
C ILE A 11 -36.58 -43.27 29.76
N ARG A 12 -36.73 -44.47 29.18
CA ARG A 12 -35.93 -45.68 29.30
C ARG A 12 -34.61 -45.65 28.52
N LYS A 13 -33.59 -46.34 29.04
CA LYS A 13 -32.41 -46.83 28.29
C LYS A 13 -32.72 -48.11 27.50
N PRO A 14 -31.98 -48.36 26.40
CA PRO A 14 -31.52 -49.70 26.10
C PRO A 14 -29.97 -49.78 25.97
N LEU A 15 -29.44 -50.95 26.34
CA LEU A 15 -28.06 -51.40 26.24
C LEU A 15 -27.59 -51.52 24.78
N VAL A 16 -26.34 -51.13 24.50
CA VAL A 16 -25.51 -51.71 23.42
C VAL A 16 -24.12 -52.01 23.99
N ALA A 17 -23.56 -53.12 23.52
CA ALA A 17 -22.49 -53.94 24.09
C ALA A 17 -21.08 -53.31 24.09
N LEU A 18 -20.29 -53.74 25.08
CA LEU A 18 -18.84 -53.54 25.14
C LEU A 18 -18.13 -54.32 24.01
N LEU A 19 -17.29 -53.61 23.25
CA LEU A 19 -16.20 -54.17 22.46
C LEU A 19 -14.91 -53.43 22.85
N PRO A 20 -13.80 -54.12 23.16
CA PRO A 20 -12.57 -53.48 23.59
C PRO A 20 -11.78 -53.03 22.35
N ALA A 21 -11.76 -51.73 22.07
CA ALA A 21 -10.79 -51.16 21.14
C ALA A 21 -9.55 -50.74 21.95
N PHE A 22 -8.46 -51.47 21.73
CA PHE A 22 -7.11 -51.10 22.14
C PHE A 22 -6.79 -49.72 21.55
N VAL A 23 -6.80 -48.68 22.38
CA VAL A 23 -6.13 -47.42 22.03
C VAL A 23 -4.65 -47.65 22.31
N LEU A 24 -3.87 -47.75 21.23
CA LEU A 24 -2.43 -47.53 21.28
C LEU A 24 -2.22 -46.13 21.87
N LEU A 25 -1.80 -46.09 23.14
CA LEU A 25 -1.14 -44.94 23.73
C LEU A 25 0.19 -44.75 22.99
N GLY A 26 0.11 -44.09 21.83
CA GLY A 26 1.27 -43.40 21.27
C GLY A 26 1.64 -42.32 22.28
N SER A 27 2.77 -42.52 22.95
CA SER A 27 3.39 -41.53 23.80
C SER A 27 3.70 -40.30 22.95
N PHE A 28 2.79 -39.32 22.94
CA PHE A 28 3.19 -37.94 22.70
C PHE A 28 4.07 -37.55 23.89
N GLN A 29 5.38 -37.61 23.68
CA GLN A 29 6.28 -36.81 24.51
C GLN A 29 5.96 -35.35 24.18
N ILE A 30 5.04 -34.77 24.95
CA ILE A 30 5.08 -33.32 25.16
C ILE A 30 6.38 -33.11 25.91
N SER A 31 7.41 -32.70 25.19
CA SER A 31 8.56 -32.05 25.81
C SER A 31 8.00 -30.81 26.49
N ALA A 32 7.81 -30.87 27.80
CA ALA A 32 7.63 -29.68 28.60
C ALA A 32 8.90 -28.84 28.36
N LYS A 33 8.77 -27.73 27.61
CA LYS A 33 9.83 -26.72 27.48
C LYS A 33 10.20 -26.35 28.92
N ALA A 34 11.44 -26.64 29.30
CA ALA A 34 11.91 -26.36 30.64
C ALA A 34 11.71 -24.87 30.92
N ALA A 35 11.17 -24.53 32.08
CA ALA A 35 11.21 -23.15 32.54
C ALA A 35 12.69 -22.74 32.70
N GLY A 36 13.14 -21.73 31.93
CA GLY A 36 14.32 -20.94 32.31
C GLY A 36 15.50 -20.87 31.33
N GLU A 37 15.28 -20.60 30.04
CA GLU A 37 16.29 -19.89 29.24
C GLU A 37 15.64 -18.64 28.65
N LYS A 38 16.32 -17.49 28.74
CA LYS A 38 15.85 -16.24 28.15
C LYS A 38 16.02 -16.37 26.63
N GLU A 39 14.91 -16.33 25.90
CA GLU A 39 14.95 -16.31 24.44
C GLU A 39 15.51 -14.96 23.98
N GLN A 40 16.49 -15.02 23.08
CA GLN A 40 17.08 -13.88 22.39
C GLN A 40 16.59 -13.88 20.94
N THR A 41 16.60 -12.71 20.33
CA THR A 41 16.22 -12.50 18.93
C THR A 41 17.38 -11.89 18.16
N ILE A 42 17.37 -12.04 16.85
CA ILE A 42 18.10 -11.19 15.91
C ILE A 42 17.38 -11.25 14.57
N ASP A 43 17.27 -10.12 13.90
CA ASP A 43 16.75 -10.04 12.55
C ASP A 43 17.91 -9.98 11.55
N VAL A 44 17.77 -10.75 10.47
CA VAL A 44 18.79 -10.88 9.44
C VAL A 44 18.12 -10.58 8.11
N LEU A 45 18.32 -9.36 7.63
CA LEU A 45 17.90 -8.94 6.30
C LEU A 45 18.97 -9.41 5.31
N LEU A 46 18.62 -10.39 4.49
CA LEU A 46 19.51 -10.89 3.45
C LEU A 46 19.48 -9.96 2.25
N LYS A 47 20.53 -10.00 1.45
CA LYS A 47 20.55 -9.43 0.11
C LYS A 47 19.40 -10.04 -0.70
N GLU A 48 18.59 -9.31 -1.47
CA GLU A 48 17.43 -9.98 -2.12
C GLU A 48 17.79 -11.04 -3.17
N ASN A 49 19.02 -11.07 -3.70
CA ASN A 49 19.48 -12.19 -4.54
C ASN A 49 19.86 -13.45 -3.73
N ALA A 50 19.95 -13.34 -2.40
CA ALA A 50 20.29 -14.47 -1.54
C ALA A 50 19.18 -15.51 -1.58
N ASN A 51 19.57 -16.78 -1.67
CA ASN A 51 18.63 -17.88 -1.54
C ASN A 51 18.30 -18.10 -0.06
N ILE A 52 17.23 -17.45 0.42
CA ILE A 52 16.83 -17.51 1.83
C ILE A 52 16.60 -18.93 2.36
N LYS A 53 16.15 -19.86 1.50
CA LYS A 53 15.98 -21.27 1.85
C LYS A 53 17.33 -21.93 2.13
N GLU A 54 18.32 -21.66 1.29
CA GLU A 54 19.70 -22.16 1.48
C GLU A 54 20.35 -21.55 2.73
N VAL A 55 20.20 -20.24 2.93
CA VAL A 55 20.77 -19.56 4.11
C VAL A 55 20.12 -20.09 5.40
N LYS A 56 18.80 -20.25 5.43
CA LYS A 56 18.09 -20.90 6.53
C LYS A 56 18.61 -22.31 6.81
N GLU A 57 18.79 -23.13 5.78
CA GLU A 57 19.38 -24.46 5.95
C GLU A 57 20.81 -24.40 6.51
N ASN A 58 21.62 -23.45 6.06
CA ASN A 58 22.98 -23.26 6.55
C ASN A 58 22.99 -22.86 8.03
N ILE A 59 22.12 -21.94 8.45
CA ILE A 59 21.92 -21.57 9.87
C ILE A 59 21.55 -22.80 10.70
N LEU A 60 20.53 -23.55 10.28
CA LEU A 60 20.05 -24.74 11.00
C LEU A 60 21.05 -25.91 11.01
N ARG A 61 21.98 -25.97 10.05
CA ARG A 61 23.10 -26.92 10.06
C ARG A 61 24.16 -26.55 11.10
N LYS A 62 24.35 -25.26 11.39
CA LYS A 62 25.29 -24.79 12.42
C LYS A 62 24.74 -25.03 13.82
N ASP A 63 23.47 -24.69 14.05
CA ASP A 63 22.78 -24.97 15.30
C ASP A 63 21.28 -25.22 15.07
N LYS A 64 20.79 -26.35 15.58
CA LYS A 64 19.38 -26.78 15.43
C LYS A 64 18.46 -26.20 16.50
N ASN A 65 19.00 -25.52 17.50
CA ASN A 65 18.23 -24.88 18.57
C ASN A 65 17.76 -23.47 18.18
N ILE A 66 18.14 -22.98 16.99
CA ILE A 66 17.65 -21.74 16.42
C ILE A 66 16.32 -22.02 15.71
N GLU A 67 15.29 -21.27 16.07
CA GLU A 67 14.04 -21.15 15.31
C GLU A 67 14.18 -20.00 14.30
N VAL A 68 13.72 -20.22 13.07
CA VAL A 68 13.92 -19.29 11.95
C VAL A 68 12.59 -19.06 11.25
N ASP A 69 12.00 -17.90 11.51
CA ASP A 69 10.88 -17.36 10.77
C ASP A 69 11.41 -16.64 9.53
N VAL A 70 10.73 -16.80 8.40
CA VAL A 70 11.17 -16.34 7.09
C VAL A 70 10.08 -15.53 6.44
N TYR A 71 10.47 -14.38 5.90
CA TYR A 71 9.65 -13.50 5.08
C TYR A 71 10.33 -13.44 3.71
N GLU A 72 9.95 -14.36 2.82
CA GLU A 72 10.59 -14.56 1.51
C GLU A 72 10.41 -13.33 0.61
N GLU A 73 9.30 -12.63 0.78
CA GLU A 73 8.88 -11.44 0.02
C GLU A 73 9.84 -10.27 0.12
N ILE A 74 10.56 -10.16 1.25
CA ILE A 74 11.52 -9.08 1.51
C ILE A 74 12.91 -9.62 1.90
N ASN A 75 13.13 -10.93 1.75
CA ASN A 75 14.34 -11.64 2.14
C ASN A 75 14.80 -11.42 3.59
N LEU A 76 13.84 -11.38 4.52
CA LEU A 76 14.10 -11.21 5.95
C LEU A 76 13.99 -12.54 6.70
N MET A 77 14.90 -12.79 7.63
CA MET A 77 14.78 -13.87 8.61
C MET A 77 14.74 -13.31 10.03
N HIS A 78 13.79 -13.79 10.83
CA HIS A 78 13.72 -13.54 12.27
C HIS A 78 14.19 -14.79 13.01
N LEU A 79 15.28 -14.67 13.76
CA LEU A 79 15.92 -15.79 14.46
C LEU A 79 15.58 -15.71 15.95
N VAL A 80 15.03 -16.79 16.51
CA VAL A 80 14.79 -16.94 17.95
C VAL A 80 15.70 -18.05 18.48
N TYR A 81 16.47 -17.76 19.52
CA TYR A 81 17.50 -18.69 20.03
C TYR A 81 17.72 -18.56 21.55
N PRO A 82 18.14 -19.64 22.24
CA PRO A 82 18.47 -19.58 23.66
C PRO A 82 19.83 -18.91 23.89
N GLU A 83 20.07 -18.41 25.12
CA GLU A 83 21.35 -17.77 25.50
C GLU A 83 22.61 -18.63 25.30
N THR A 84 22.44 -19.96 25.13
CA THR A 84 23.54 -20.90 24.89
C THR A 84 24.06 -20.89 23.46
N VAL A 85 23.33 -20.27 22.52
CA VAL A 85 23.71 -20.16 21.12
C VAL A 85 24.54 -18.90 20.90
N ASP A 86 25.71 -19.06 20.28
CA ASP A 86 26.58 -17.97 19.84
C ASP A 86 26.16 -17.55 18.41
N VAL A 87 25.10 -16.74 18.32
CA VAL A 87 24.50 -16.35 17.03
C VAL A 87 25.47 -15.50 16.21
N ASP A 88 26.25 -14.63 16.85
CA ASP A 88 27.25 -13.79 16.21
C ASP A 88 28.24 -14.64 15.42
N LYS A 89 28.73 -15.73 16.01
CA LYS A 89 29.62 -16.66 15.31
C LYS A 89 28.95 -17.37 14.13
N ILE A 90 27.64 -17.62 14.21
CA ILE A 90 26.89 -18.27 13.13
C ILE A 90 26.68 -17.32 11.96
N ILE A 91 26.23 -16.09 12.21
CA ILE A 91 26.00 -15.08 11.17
C ILE A 91 27.31 -14.58 10.54
N GLN A 92 28.44 -14.68 11.25
CA GLN A 92 29.79 -14.39 10.74
C GLN A 92 30.40 -15.55 9.93
N ASP A 93 29.75 -16.71 9.85
CA ASP A 93 30.22 -17.77 8.97
C ASP A 93 30.10 -17.32 7.52
N LYS A 94 31.17 -17.49 6.73
CA LYS A 94 31.22 -17.01 5.34
C LYS A 94 30.04 -17.45 4.47
N SER A 95 29.50 -18.67 4.68
CA SER A 95 28.35 -19.17 3.91
C SER A 95 27.02 -18.48 4.23
N ILE A 96 26.99 -17.66 5.28
CA ILE A 96 25.83 -16.89 5.74
C ILE A 96 26.16 -15.40 5.62
N HIS A 97 27.28 -14.94 6.18
CA HIS A 97 27.70 -13.55 6.22
C HIS A 97 27.72 -12.86 4.86
N ASP A 98 28.26 -13.53 3.83
CA ASP A 98 28.37 -12.96 2.48
C ASP A 98 26.98 -12.68 1.85
N GLN A 99 25.91 -13.28 2.41
CA GLN A 99 24.51 -13.15 1.97
C GLN A 99 23.70 -12.12 2.79
N ILE A 100 24.25 -11.59 3.89
CA ILE A 100 23.57 -10.62 4.76
C ILE A 100 23.76 -9.21 4.20
N GLU A 101 22.68 -8.45 4.07
CA GLU A 101 22.76 -6.99 3.84
C GLU A 101 22.94 -6.28 5.19
N VAL A 102 22.04 -6.55 6.13
CA VAL A 102 22.09 -5.97 7.47
C VAL A 102 21.51 -6.96 8.49
N ALA A 103 22.11 -7.02 9.67
CA ALA A 103 21.62 -7.82 10.78
C ALA A 103 21.62 -6.98 12.05
N GLY A 104 20.62 -7.17 12.89
CA GLY A 104 20.42 -6.43 14.13
C GLY A 104 19.07 -6.76 14.74
N ASP A 105 18.80 -6.25 15.93
CA ASP A 105 17.46 -6.35 16.51
C ASP A 105 16.56 -5.28 15.88
N LEU A 106 15.42 -5.69 15.33
CA LEU A 106 14.37 -4.72 15.03
C LEU A 106 13.87 -4.14 16.35
N PRO A 107 13.96 -2.81 16.56
CA PRO A 107 13.56 -2.23 17.82
C PRO A 107 12.05 -2.40 18.01
N LYS A 108 11.60 -2.37 19.26
CA LYS A 108 10.18 -2.27 19.58
C LYS A 108 9.58 -1.04 18.88
N LEU A 109 8.29 -1.15 18.54
CA LEU A 109 7.53 0.05 18.19
C LEU A 109 7.50 0.94 19.43
N GLU A 110 8.12 2.11 19.35
CA GLU A 110 7.91 3.17 20.33
C GLU A 110 6.40 3.40 20.40
N GLY A 111 5.81 3.19 21.58
CA GLY A 111 4.37 2.97 21.72
C GLY A 111 3.58 4.01 20.94
N ALA A 112 2.65 3.53 20.09
CA ALA A 112 1.86 4.33 19.14
C ALA A 112 1.81 5.79 19.54
N GLU A 113 2.47 6.64 18.72
CA GLU A 113 2.70 8.08 18.86
C GLU A 113 2.28 8.68 20.20
N GLU A 114 3.22 9.24 20.98
CA GLU A 114 2.94 9.84 22.30
C GLU A 114 1.57 10.52 22.30
N PRO A 115 0.64 10.07 23.17
CA PRO A 115 -0.74 10.53 23.08
C PRO A 115 -0.76 12.06 23.19
N VAL A 116 -1.41 12.72 22.24
CA VAL A 116 -1.68 14.15 22.30
C VAL A 116 -2.32 14.43 23.66
N ASP A 117 -1.85 15.45 24.37
CA ASP A 117 -2.35 15.78 25.72
C ASP A 117 -3.87 16.03 25.65
N LYS A 118 -4.66 15.10 26.19
CA LYS A 118 -6.12 15.07 26.03
C LYS A 118 -6.79 15.93 27.09
N PRO A 119 -7.88 16.65 26.77
CA PRO A 119 -8.70 17.29 27.79
C PRO A 119 -9.32 16.21 28.69
N GLY A 120 -9.03 16.28 29.99
CA GLY A 120 -9.55 15.37 31.00
C GLY A 120 -10.99 15.70 31.40
N GLU A 121 -11.64 14.81 32.16
CA GLU A 121 -13.02 15.01 32.67
C GLU A 121 -13.19 16.36 33.39
N SER A 122 -12.16 16.79 34.14
CA SER A 122 -12.16 18.08 34.85
C SER A 122 -12.08 19.30 33.95
N ASP A 123 -11.66 19.13 32.70
CA ASP A 123 -11.50 20.20 31.71
C ASP A 123 -12.79 20.42 30.90
N ILE A 124 -13.76 19.51 31.04
CA ILE A 124 -15.08 19.62 30.41
C ILE A 124 -16.05 20.33 31.37
N SER A 125 -16.52 21.52 30.97
CA SER A 125 -17.53 22.24 31.77
C SER A 125 -18.88 21.51 31.74
N SER A 126 -19.67 21.65 32.82
CA SER A 126 -21.02 21.05 32.88
C SER A 126 -21.94 21.52 31.74
N GLU A 127 -21.74 22.74 31.23
CA GLU A 127 -22.45 23.27 30.07
C GLU A 127 -22.04 22.56 28.77
N SER A 128 -20.75 22.22 28.62
CA SER A 128 -20.23 21.41 27.52
C SER A 128 -20.80 20.00 27.54
N THR A 129 -20.85 19.38 28.73
CA THR A 129 -21.46 18.06 28.93
C THR A 129 -22.94 18.07 28.55
N GLU A 130 -23.69 19.11 28.92
CA GLU A 130 -25.11 19.23 28.54
C GLU A 130 -25.30 19.47 27.03
N GLU A 131 -24.42 20.23 26.36
CA GLU A 131 -24.49 20.45 24.91
C GLU A 131 -24.12 19.17 24.13
N LEU A 132 -23.05 18.49 24.54
CA LEU A 132 -22.63 17.19 24.01
C LEU A 132 -23.74 16.13 24.18
N MET A 133 -24.32 16.03 25.37
CA MET A 133 -25.45 15.13 25.63
C MET A 133 -26.69 15.47 24.81
N LYS A 134 -26.90 16.74 24.43
CA LYS A 134 -27.99 17.14 23.51
C LYS A 134 -27.68 16.75 22.07
N VAL A 135 -26.43 16.89 21.61
CA VAL A 135 -26.01 16.50 20.25
C VAL A 135 -26.11 14.97 20.08
N LEU A 136 -25.73 14.22 21.10
CA LEU A 136 -25.62 12.76 21.08
C LEU A 136 -26.92 12.01 21.48
N ALA A 137 -28.00 12.72 21.81
CA ALA A 137 -29.20 12.13 22.42
C ALA A 137 -29.98 11.13 21.57
N ASP A 138 -29.85 11.16 20.23
CA ASP A 138 -30.65 10.29 19.34
C ASP A 138 -29.81 9.32 18.48
N ASP A 139 -28.65 9.74 17.98
CA ASP A 139 -27.72 8.92 17.19
C ASP A 139 -26.29 9.47 17.36
N PRO A 140 -25.56 9.02 18.39
CA PRO A 140 -24.28 9.61 18.79
C PRO A 140 -23.18 9.44 17.72
N TYR A 141 -23.23 8.36 16.94
CA TYR A 141 -22.20 8.03 15.95
C TYR A 141 -22.38 8.72 14.60
N ASN A 142 -23.56 9.30 14.32
CA ASN A 142 -23.81 10.03 13.07
C ASN A 142 -23.99 11.55 13.26
N LYS A 143 -24.18 12.04 14.49
CA LYS A 143 -24.53 13.46 14.75
C LYS A 143 -23.36 14.37 15.11
N GLN A 144 -22.16 13.83 15.37
CA GLN A 144 -20.91 14.60 15.57
C GLN A 144 -19.84 14.21 14.54
N ASN A 145 -20.26 14.09 13.29
CA ASN A 145 -19.44 13.59 12.18
C ASN A 145 -18.90 14.70 11.30
N TRP A 146 -18.50 15.83 11.90
CA TRP A 146 -17.97 16.97 11.15
C TRP A 146 -16.81 16.58 10.21
N HIS A 147 -16.00 15.61 10.64
CA HIS A 147 -14.89 15.06 9.86
C HIS A 147 -15.38 14.27 8.63
N VAL A 148 -16.49 13.55 8.74
CA VAL A 148 -17.16 12.88 7.61
C VAL A 148 -17.77 13.93 6.69
N ASP A 149 -18.51 14.90 7.24
CA ASP A 149 -19.17 15.97 6.47
C ASP A 149 -18.16 16.75 5.62
N GLU A 150 -16.98 17.06 6.18
CA GLU A 150 -15.93 17.83 5.52
C GLU A 150 -15.35 17.09 4.30
N VAL A 151 -15.15 15.77 4.38
CA VAL A 151 -14.63 14.98 3.26
C VAL A 151 -15.69 14.47 2.30
N THR A 152 -16.97 14.39 2.71
CA THR A 152 -18.08 13.86 1.91
C THR A 152 -18.96 14.94 1.28
N GLU A 153 -18.70 16.23 1.57
CA GLU A 153 -19.58 17.37 1.27
C GLU A 153 -20.98 17.15 1.87
N ASP A 154 -21.07 17.02 3.20
CA ASP A 154 -22.30 16.72 3.94
C ASP A 154 -22.98 15.42 3.45
N GLU A 155 -22.25 14.32 3.45
CA GLU A 155 -22.70 12.97 3.04
C GLU A 155 -23.11 12.84 1.55
N LYS A 156 -22.95 13.89 0.73
CA LYS A 156 -23.34 13.87 -0.69
C LYS A 156 -22.58 12.79 -1.48
N SER A 157 -21.36 12.43 -1.08
CA SER A 157 -20.60 11.35 -1.74
C SER A 157 -21.26 9.97 -1.60
N PHE A 158 -22.01 9.71 -0.52
CA PHE A 158 -22.66 8.41 -0.28
C PHE A 158 -23.78 8.08 -1.27
N GLU A 159 -24.26 9.07 -2.02
CA GLU A 159 -25.17 8.82 -3.15
C GLU A 159 -24.46 8.13 -4.35
N TYR A 160 -23.13 8.14 -4.38
CA TYR A 160 -22.30 7.69 -5.50
C TYR A 160 -21.46 6.46 -5.14
N THR A 161 -20.86 6.44 -3.95
CA THR A 161 -19.94 5.39 -3.52
C THR A 161 -19.92 5.25 -2.01
N THR A 162 -19.51 4.07 -1.55
CA THR A 162 -19.42 3.67 -0.15
C THR A 162 -18.23 2.71 0.07
N GLY A 163 -17.30 2.62 -0.89
CA GLY A 163 -16.10 1.80 -0.78
C GLY A 163 -16.31 0.33 -1.15
N LYS A 164 -17.43 0.01 -1.80
CA LYS A 164 -17.81 -1.37 -2.13
C LYS A 164 -16.73 -2.12 -2.91
N ASN A 165 -16.52 -3.39 -2.52
CA ASN A 165 -15.53 -4.31 -3.09
C ASN A 165 -14.07 -3.92 -2.88
N VAL A 166 -13.77 -2.88 -2.10
CA VAL A 166 -12.40 -2.52 -1.74
C VAL A 166 -12.04 -3.18 -0.41
N ARG A 167 -10.85 -3.77 -0.36
CA ARG A 167 -10.30 -4.42 0.84
C ARG A 167 -9.25 -3.51 1.48
N ILE A 168 -9.46 -3.16 2.74
CA ILE A 168 -8.57 -2.28 3.50
C ILE A 168 -7.86 -3.11 4.57
N ALA A 169 -6.53 -3.22 4.48
CA ALA A 169 -5.73 -3.77 5.55
C ALA A 169 -5.56 -2.71 6.65
N HIS A 170 -6.07 -3.02 7.83
CA HIS A 170 -5.99 -2.15 9.00
C HIS A 170 -4.96 -2.72 9.96
N ILE A 171 -3.76 -2.12 9.97
CA ILE A 171 -2.60 -2.59 10.73
C ILE A 171 -2.43 -1.71 11.97
N ASP A 172 -2.91 -2.17 13.13
CA ASP A 172 -3.05 -1.36 14.34
C ASP A 172 -3.09 -2.21 15.63
N SER A 173 -3.67 -1.74 16.74
CA SER A 173 -3.79 -2.45 18.03
C SER A 173 -4.87 -3.53 18.10
N GLY A 174 -5.53 -3.80 16.98
CA GLY A 174 -6.68 -4.69 16.87
C GLY A 174 -7.98 -3.93 16.68
N VAL A 175 -9.09 -4.67 16.68
CA VAL A 175 -10.45 -4.12 16.56
C VAL A 175 -11.35 -4.89 17.51
N ASP A 176 -12.33 -4.24 18.13
CA ASP A 176 -13.45 -4.94 18.77
C ASP A 176 -14.40 -5.51 17.70
N PRO A 177 -14.36 -6.83 17.39
CA PRO A 177 -15.16 -7.38 16.30
C PRO A 177 -16.66 -7.42 16.59
N ASP A 178 -17.05 -7.28 17.87
CA ASP A 178 -18.44 -7.30 18.32
C ASP A 178 -19.04 -5.89 18.40
N HIS A 179 -18.26 -4.84 18.15
CA HIS A 179 -18.75 -3.46 18.15
C HIS A 179 -19.79 -3.26 17.02
N PRO A 180 -20.99 -2.71 17.30
CA PRO A 180 -22.09 -2.62 16.32
C PRO A 180 -21.74 -1.93 15.00
N VAL A 181 -20.82 -0.96 15.03
CA VAL A 181 -20.31 -0.23 13.85
C VAL A 181 -19.71 -1.15 12.79
N PHE A 182 -19.10 -2.27 13.20
CA PHE A 182 -18.39 -3.18 12.31
C PHE A 182 -19.22 -4.38 11.84
N SER A 183 -20.51 -4.42 12.19
CA SER A 183 -21.40 -5.51 11.80
C SER A 183 -21.41 -5.70 10.27
N GLY A 184 -20.78 -6.78 9.80
CA GLY A 184 -20.70 -7.14 8.38
C GLY A 184 -19.59 -6.44 7.59
N LYS A 185 -18.69 -5.71 8.26
CA LYS A 185 -17.62 -4.92 7.61
C LYS A 185 -16.21 -5.52 7.77
N LEU A 186 -16.05 -6.56 8.58
CA LEU A 186 -14.74 -7.16 8.87
C LEU A 186 -14.49 -8.45 8.09
N ASP A 187 -13.31 -8.59 7.51
CA ASP A 187 -12.78 -9.86 7.00
C ASP A 187 -12.12 -10.67 8.12
N LEU A 188 -12.95 -11.31 8.94
CA LEU A 188 -12.46 -12.17 10.03
C LEU A 188 -11.77 -13.46 9.54
N LYS A 189 -11.82 -13.77 8.23
CA LYS A 189 -11.13 -14.95 7.68
C LYS A 189 -9.63 -14.72 7.59
N HIS A 190 -9.22 -13.51 7.22
CA HIS A 190 -7.81 -13.13 7.07
C HIS A 190 -7.30 -12.31 8.26
N ALA A 191 -8.20 -11.82 9.12
CA ALA A 191 -7.81 -11.11 10.34
C ALA A 191 -6.84 -11.92 11.20
N LYS A 192 -5.78 -11.27 11.70
CA LYS A 192 -4.67 -11.94 12.39
C LYS A 192 -4.10 -11.06 13.50
N SER A 193 -3.67 -11.70 14.58
CA SER A 193 -2.84 -11.06 15.60
C SER A 193 -1.40 -11.58 15.50
N TYR A 194 -0.44 -10.66 15.59
CA TYR A 194 0.99 -10.95 15.64
C TYR A 194 1.54 -10.81 17.06
N VAL A 195 0.72 -10.32 18.00
CA VAL A 195 1.12 -10.14 19.39
C VAL A 195 1.37 -11.51 20.04
N LYS A 196 2.58 -11.70 20.57
CA LYS A 196 2.99 -12.97 21.18
C LYS A 196 2.01 -13.41 22.28
N ASP A 197 1.63 -14.69 22.23
CA ASP A 197 0.69 -15.33 23.17
C ASP A 197 -0.74 -14.74 23.17
N ASP A 198 -1.12 -13.95 22.14
CA ASP A 198 -2.46 -13.39 21.97
C ASP A 198 -2.96 -13.55 20.53
N ASP A 199 -3.65 -14.66 20.24
CA ASP A 199 -4.24 -14.93 18.92
C ASP A 199 -5.50 -14.09 18.65
N SER A 200 -5.98 -13.29 19.61
CA SER A 200 -7.20 -12.50 19.46
C SER A 200 -6.92 -11.15 18.81
N ILE A 201 -7.75 -10.79 17.84
CA ILE A 201 -7.75 -9.44 17.25
C ILE A 201 -8.39 -8.38 18.15
N ASN A 202 -8.93 -8.76 19.32
CA ASN A 202 -9.50 -7.82 20.27
C ASN A 202 -8.50 -6.71 20.59
N ASP A 203 -8.96 -5.49 20.44
CA ASP A 203 -8.23 -4.29 20.78
C ASP A 203 -8.22 -4.05 22.30
N TYR A 204 -7.05 -4.18 22.93
CA TYR A 204 -6.89 -3.89 24.36
C TYR A 204 -6.25 -2.53 24.63
N LYS A 205 -6.04 -1.74 23.58
CA LYS A 205 -5.48 -0.38 23.65
C LYS A 205 -6.52 0.69 23.31
N GLY A 206 -7.48 0.37 22.44
CA GLY A 206 -8.57 1.24 21.98
C GLY A 206 -8.31 1.87 20.62
N HIS A 207 -7.04 2.16 20.31
CA HIS A 207 -6.62 2.93 19.14
C HIS A 207 -7.08 2.32 17.80
N GLY A 208 -6.91 1.02 17.62
CA GLY A 208 -7.30 0.37 16.37
C GLY A 208 -8.82 0.33 16.16
N THR A 209 -9.61 0.23 17.23
CA THR A 209 -11.07 0.34 17.17
C THR A 209 -11.51 1.75 16.80
N GLU A 210 -10.81 2.78 17.30
CA GLU A 210 -11.06 4.18 16.96
C GLU A 210 -10.81 4.44 15.47
N THR A 211 -9.64 4.05 14.95
CA THR A 211 -9.24 4.28 13.55
C THR A 211 -10.05 3.41 12.57
N ALA A 212 -10.33 2.14 12.90
CA ALA A 212 -11.23 1.30 12.10
C ALA A 212 -12.65 1.88 12.06
N GLY A 213 -13.09 2.50 13.16
CA GLY A 213 -14.38 3.19 13.24
C GLY A 213 -14.49 4.32 12.23
N ILE A 214 -13.46 5.16 12.10
CA ILE A 214 -13.36 6.21 11.07
C ILE A 214 -13.50 5.62 9.67
N ILE A 215 -12.77 4.54 9.38
CA ILE A 215 -12.85 3.86 8.07
C ILE A 215 -14.29 3.40 7.81
N ALA A 216 -14.93 2.78 8.81
CA ALA A 216 -16.28 2.26 8.71
C ALA A 216 -17.39 3.34 8.63
N GLN A 217 -17.08 4.61 8.95
CA GLN A 217 -17.98 5.76 8.75
C GLN A 217 -17.91 6.28 7.32
N ILE A 218 -16.70 6.40 6.78
CA ILE A 218 -16.46 7.02 5.47
C ILE A 218 -16.62 6.02 4.33
N ALA A 219 -16.16 4.78 4.49
CA ALA A 219 -16.27 3.72 3.49
C ALA A 219 -17.08 2.53 4.03
N PRO A 220 -18.41 2.69 4.26
CA PRO A 220 -19.19 1.73 5.03
C PRO A 220 -19.40 0.36 4.36
N ASP A 221 -19.23 0.25 3.04
CA ASP A 221 -19.29 -1.01 2.28
C ASP A 221 -17.89 -1.55 1.88
N ALA A 222 -16.81 -0.88 2.29
CA ALA A 222 -15.47 -1.47 2.24
C ALA A 222 -15.33 -2.59 3.26
N ILE A 223 -14.43 -3.53 2.97
CA ILE A 223 -14.12 -4.65 3.86
C ILE A 223 -12.80 -4.39 4.56
N ILE A 224 -12.84 -4.27 5.88
CA ILE A 224 -11.66 -4.03 6.73
C ILE A 224 -11.09 -5.39 7.16
N THR A 225 -9.79 -5.60 6.94
CA THR A 225 -9.06 -6.77 7.42
C THR A 225 -8.16 -6.34 8.58
N PRO A 226 -8.49 -6.68 9.85
CA PRO A 226 -7.68 -6.30 11.00
C PRO A 226 -6.39 -7.13 11.12
N TYR A 227 -5.25 -6.46 11.20
CA TYR A 227 -3.94 -7.03 11.53
C TYR A 227 -3.43 -6.37 12.82
N LYS A 228 -3.49 -7.12 13.93
CA LYS A 228 -3.11 -6.60 15.24
C LYS A 228 -1.60 -6.73 15.48
N VAL A 229 -0.93 -5.60 15.62
CA VAL A 229 0.54 -5.47 15.79
C VAL A 229 0.94 -4.68 17.03
N LEU A 230 -0.03 -4.26 17.85
CA LEU A 230 0.21 -3.65 19.15
C LEU A 230 -0.57 -4.42 20.21
N GLY A 231 0.11 -4.83 21.28
CA GLY A 231 -0.51 -5.34 22.48
C GLY A 231 -1.02 -4.21 23.39
N ALA A 232 -1.45 -4.57 24.61
CA ALA A 232 -1.92 -3.59 25.59
C ALA A 232 -0.82 -2.65 26.11
N VAL A 233 0.45 -3.03 25.96
CA VAL A 233 1.61 -2.30 26.53
C VAL A 233 2.62 -1.93 25.45
N ASP A 234 3.01 -2.88 24.61
CA ASP A 234 4.07 -2.74 23.61
C ASP A 234 3.70 -3.36 22.26
N GLY A 235 4.52 -3.08 21.26
CA GLY A 235 4.50 -3.68 19.94
C GLY A 235 5.92 -3.95 19.46
N GLU A 236 6.08 -4.90 18.55
CA GLU A 236 7.37 -5.22 17.92
C GLU A 236 7.35 -4.78 16.46
N SER A 237 8.43 -4.17 15.95
CA SER A 237 8.43 -3.72 14.54
C SER A 237 8.26 -4.89 13.57
N ILE A 238 8.80 -6.07 13.90
CA ILE A 238 8.64 -7.28 13.09
C ILE A 238 7.17 -7.67 12.89
N TRP A 239 6.29 -7.36 13.85
CA TRP A 239 4.85 -7.62 13.73
C TRP A 239 4.22 -6.76 12.64
N THR A 240 4.57 -5.47 12.57
CA THR A 240 4.12 -4.57 11.49
C THR A 240 4.65 -5.00 10.14
N ILE A 241 5.94 -5.36 10.04
CA ILE A 241 6.53 -5.86 8.79
C ILE A 241 5.81 -7.11 8.30
N ALA A 242 5.60 -8.08 9.19
CA ALA A 242 4.86 -9.30 8.87
C ALA A 242 3.40 -9.01 8.44
N ALA A 243 2.74 -8.06 9.10
CA ALA A 243 1.39 -7.63 8.77
C ALA A 243 1.29 -6.95 7.39
N ILE A 244 2.27 -6.13 7.01
CA ILE A 244 2.31 -5.51 5.67
C ILE A 244 2.38 -6.61 4.60
N ILE A 245 3.26 -7.60 4.78
CA ILE A 245 3.45 -8.70 3.82
C ILE A 245 2.19 -9.55 3.71
N ASP A 246 1.65 -10.00 4.84
CA ASP A 246 0.41 -10.80 4.85
C ASP A 246 -0.77 -10.01 4.28
N ALA A 247 -0.87 -8.71 4.58
CA ALA A 247 -1.90 -7.84 4.02
C ALA A 247 -1.89 -7.78 2.48
N VAL A 248 -0.70 -7.67 1.90
CA VAL A 248 -0.51 -7.70 0.45
C VAL A 248 -0.86 -9.07 -0.11
N ASN A 249 -0.36 -10.14 0.51
CA ASN A 249 -0.64 -11.53 0.12
C ASN A 249 -2.14 -11.91 0.21
N ASP A 250 -2.85 -11.34 1.18
CA ASP A 250 -4.30 -11.53 1.38
C ASP A 250 -5.16 -10.66 0.43
N GLY A 251 -4.51 -9.99 -0.53
CA GLY A 251 -5.15 -9.24 -1.61
C GLY A 251 -5.91 -8.02 -1.11
N ASN A 252 -5.36 -7.31 -0.12
CA ASN A 252 -5.89 -5.99 0.24
C ASN A 252 -5.51 -4.97 -0.84
N ASP A 253 -6.37 -3.98 -1.06
CA ASP A 253 -6.16 -2.93 -2.06
C ASP A 253 -5.36 -1.76 -1.49
N VAL A 254 -5.52 -1.50 -0.19
CA VAL A 254 -4.89 -0.39 0.51
C VAL A 254 -4.55 -0.75 1.95
N LEU A 255 -3.41 -0.26 2.43
CA LEU A 255 -2.96 -0.40 3.81
C LEU A 255 -3.16 0.92 4.55
N ASN A 256 -3.76 0.86 5.74
CA ASN A 256 -3.78 1.95 6.72
C ASN A 256 -2.77 1.67 7.83
N LEU A 257 -1.73 2.50 7.93
CA LEU A 257 -0.68 2.44 8.96
C LEU A 257 -0.77 3.68 9.86
N SER A 258 -1.65 3.60 10.87
CA SER A 258 -1.85 4.65 11.88
C SER A 258 -0.86 4.55 13.04
N LEU A 259 0.39 4.22 12.75
CA LEU A 259 1.47 4.05 13.71
C LEU A 259 2.78 4.52 13.08
N GLY A 260 3.73 4.96 13.91
CA GLY A 260 5.03 5.35 13.41
C GLY A 260 6.09 5.48 14.49
N THR A 261 7.35 5.61 14.05
CA THR A 261 8.52 5.79 14.91
C THR A 261 9.56 6.66 14.22
N PHE A 262 10.36 7.38 15.02
CA PHE A 262 11.45 8.23 14.54
C PHE A 262 12.77 7.45 14.62
N LYS A 263 13.48 7.29 13.50
CA LYS A 263 14.69 6.47 13.42
C LYS A 263 15.81 7.21 12.69
N CYS A 264 17.00 7.21 13.29
CA CYS A 264 18.19 7.82 12.72
C CYS A 264 18.85 6.84 11.75
N ILE A 265 18.97 7.23 10.48
CA ILE A 265 19.54 6.35 9.44
C ILE A 265 21.06 6.14 9.60
N ASP A 266 21.75 7.06 10.27
CA ASP A 266 23.18 6.95 10.58
C ASP A 266 23.45 6.00 11.75
N ASN A 267 22.42 5.60 12.50
CA ASN A 267 22.55 4.61 13.57
C ASN A 267 22.42 3.20 12.98
N ASN A 268 23.53 2.45 12.98
CA ASN A 268 23.57 1.08 12.48
C ASN A 268 22.54 0.15 13.16
N GLU A 269 22.21 0.36 14.44
CA GLU A 269 21.20 -0.44 15.15
C GLU A 269 19.78 -0.16 14.64
N GLU A 270 19.52 1.03 14.09
CA GLU A 270 18.21 1.44 13.56
C GLU A 270 18.11 1.27 12.03
N ARG A 271 19.25 1.17 11.34
CA ARG A 271 19.32 1.00 9.88
C ARG A 271 18.55 -0.22 9.39
N ILE A 272 18.59 -1.34 10.13
CA ILE A 272 17.82 -2.55 9.77
C ILE A 272 16.33 -2.28 9.70
N LEU A 273 15.79 -1.46 10.61
CA LEU A 273 14.37 -1.12 10.61
C LEU A 273 13.99 -0.30 9.38
N THR A 274 14.78 0.72 9.05
CA THR A 274 14.57 1.55 7.85
C THR A 274 14.62 0.69 6.58
N ALA A 275 15.64 -0.15 6.43
CA ALA A 275 15.78 -1.03 5.27
C ALA A 275 14.60 -2.00 5.15
N THR A 276 14.19 -2.60 6.27
CA THR A 276 13.08 -3.57 6.29
C THR A 276 11.75 -2.91 5.95
N TYR A 277 11.44 -1.73 6.49
CA TYR A 277 10.22 -1.01 6.11
C TYR A 277 10.25 -0.56 4.64
N LYS A 278 11.38 -0.04 4.13
CA LYS A 278 11.52 0.33 2.72
C LYS A 278 11.20 -0.87 1.80
N ARG A 279 11.73 -2.06 2.12
CA ARG A 279 11.43 -3.28 1.35
C ARG A 279 9.96 -3.72 1.47
N ALA A 280 9.38 -3.66 2.66
CA ALA A 280 7.98 -4.04 2.88
C ALA A 280 7.00 -3.09 2.15
N VAL A 281 7.25 -1.78 2.19
CA VAL A 281 6.47 -0.78 1.45
C VAL A 281 6.63 -0.99 -0.06
N ARG A 282 7.87 -1.12 -0.56
CA ARG A 282 8.09 -1.39 -1.99
C ARG A 282 7.43 -2.70 -2.43
N TYR A 283 7.45 -3.75 -1.61
CA TYR A 283 6.72 -4.98 -1.88
C TYR A 283 5.21 -4.72 -2.01
N ALA A 284 4.61 -3.88 -1.15
CA ALA A 284 3.21 -3.49 -1.30
C ALA A 284 2.95 -2.74 -2.62
N LEU A 285 3.76 -1.72 -2.93
CA LEU A 285 3.62 -0.91 -4.14
C LEU A 285 3.79 -1.75 -5.42
N ASN A 286 4.79 -2.63 -5.47
CA ASN A 286 5.06 -3.52 -6.61
C ASN A 286 3.96 -4.58 -6.82
N ASN A 287 3.17 -4.87 -5.78
CA ASN A 287 1.97 -5.72 -5.89
C ASN A 287 0.69 -4.90 -6.10
N ASN A 288 0.81 -3.64 -6.55
CA ASN A 288 -0.31 -2.74 -6.80
C ASN A 288 -1.20 -2.59 -5.55
N VAL A 289 -0.57 -2.38 -4.40
CA VAL A 289 -1.24 -2.10 -3.12
C VAL A 289 -0.81 -0.74 -2.61
N THR A 290 -1.77 0.16 -2.42
CA THR A 290 -1.51 1.53 -1.97
C THR A 290 -1.27 1.57 -0.46
N VAL A 291 -0.37 2.43 0.00
CA VAL A 291 -0.05 2.58 1.43
C VAL A 291 -0.35 4.00 1.88
N PHE A 292 -1.11 4.15 2.96
CA PHE A 292 -1.35 5.41 3.66
C PHE A 292 -0.80 5.32 5.09
N ALA A 293 -0.19 6.41 5.57
CA ALA A 293 0.38 6.44 6.91
C ALA A 293 0.29 7.79 7.64
N SER A 294 0.37 7.68 8.96
CA SER A 294 0.86 8.66 9.93
C SER A 294 1.86 9.71 9.46
N SER A 295 1.59 11.03 9.51
CA SER A 295 2.71 12.00 9.49
C SER A 295 3.44 12.10 10.85
N GLY A 296 2.77 11.76 11.96
CA GLY A 296 3.32 11.83 13.32
C GLY A 296 2.72 12.97 14.16
N ASN A 297 2.67 12.79 15.49
CA ASN A 297 2.02 13.73 16.44
C ASN A 297 2.99 14.61 17.27
N LYS A 298 4.21 14.90 16.78
CA LYS A 298 5.20 15.72 17.52
C LYS A 298 5.24 17.21 17.15
N GLY A 299 4.46 17.63 16.16
CA GLY A 299 4.46 19.02 15.66
C GLY A 299 5.80 19.42 15.02
N GLU A 300 6.53 18.44 14.48
CA GLU A 300 7.89 18.62 13.97
C GLU A 300 7.94 18.76 12.45
N ASP A 301 8.90 19.56 11.98
CA ASP A 301 9.31 19.63 10.59
C ASP A 301 10.21 18.43 10.27
N LEU A 302 9.67 17.48 9.50
CA LEU A 302 10.31 16.22 9.14
C LEU A 302 11.51 16.43 8.20
N ASP A 303 11.46 17.43 7.31
CA ASP A 303 12.57 17.74 6.42
C ASP A 303 13.76 18.25 7.23
N LYS A 304 13.49 19.15 8.18
CA LYS A 304 14.50 19.67 9.10
C LYS A 304 15.08 18.56 10.00
N LYS A 305 14.22 17.69 10.54
CA LYS A 305 14.63 16.50 11.32
C LYS A 305 15.59 15.62 10.52
N PHE A 306 15.30 15.40 9.24
CA PHE A 306 16.18 14.64 8.37
C PHE A 306 17.48 15.37 8.05
N GLU A 307 17.43 16.67 7.72
CA GLU A 307 18.62 17.47 7.40
C GLU A 307 19.59 17.56 8.58
N GLU A 308 19.08 17.85 9.79
CA GLU A 308 19.90 18.12 10.97
C GLU A 308 20.29 16.86 11.76
N GLU A 309 19.41 15.86 11.82
CA GLU A 309 19.57 14.69 12.71
C GLU A 309 19.57 13.35 11.96
N LYS A 310 19.34 13.34 10.65
CA LYS A 310 19.20 12.12 9.83
C LYS A 310 18.10 11.20 10.34
N VAL A 311 17.05 11.80 10.93
CA VAL A 311 15.90 11.07 11.47
C VAL A 311 14.78 11.03 10.44
N LEU A 312 14.31 9.83 10.11
CA LEU A 312 13.11 9.59 9.33
C LEU A 312 11.94 9.19 10.24
N HIS A 313 10.73 9.63 9.89
CA HIS A 313 9.50 9.11 10.47
C HIS A 313 9.05 7.89 9.67
N LEU A 314 9.09 6.69 10.25
CA LEU A 314 8.71 5.45 9.55
C LEU A 314 7.31 5.00 9.98
N PRO A 315 6.46 4.49 9.07
CA PRO A 315 6.72 4.36 7.63
C PRO A 315 6.38 5.63 6.82
N GLY A 316 5.81 6.68 7.42
CA GLY A 316 5.29 7.85 6.69
C GLY A 316 6.30 8.48 5.71
N ALA A 317 7.50 8.80 6.15
CA ALA A 317 8.53 9.43 5.31
C ALA A 317 9.22 8.47 4.30
N ILE A 318 8.68 7.27 4.07
CA ILE A 318 9.17 6.36 3.04
C ILE A 318 8.53 6.75 1.70
N GLU A 319 9.35 6.81 0.65
CA GLU A 319 8.89 7.09 -0.70
C GLU A 319 7.79 6.12 -1.16
N GLY A 320 6.77 6.67 -1.84
CA GLY A 320 5.58 5.94 -2.29
C GLY A 320 4.51 5.72 -1.22
N VAL A 321 4.79 6.04 0.06
CA VAL A 321 3.75 6.09 1.10
C VAL A 321 2.99 7.42 0.99
N ASN A 322 1.66 7.34 0.93
CA ASN A 322 0.80 8.52 0.97
C ASN A 322 0.71 9.03 2.41
N THR A 323 1.54 10.02 2.74
CA THR A 323 1.62 10.54 4.12
C THR A 323 0.55 11.58 4.40
N VAL A 324 -0.11 11.45 5.54
CA VAL A 324 -1.28 12.26 5.89
C VAL A 324 -1.03 13.11 7.13
N SER A 325 -1.06 14.43 6.96
CA SER A 325 -1.05 15.39 8.06
C SER A 325 -2.47 15.66 8.59
N SER A 326 -2.56 16.16 9.82
CA SER A 326 -3.84 16.40 10.50
C SER A 326 -4.25 17.86 10.42
N VAL A 327 -5.52 18.10 10.10
CA VAL A 327 -6.12 19.43 10.10
C VAL A 327 -7.38 19.52 10.98
N TRP A 328 -7.70 20.75 11.36
CA TRP A 328 -8.98 21.16 11.90
C TRP A 328 -9.39 22.50 11.26
N LYS A 329 -10.53 22.50 10.56
CA LYS A 329 -11.07 23.69 9.87
C LYS A 329 -10.07 24.36 8.94
N GLY A 330 -9.37 23.56 8.12
CA GLY A 330 -8.37 24.03 7.17
C GLY A 330 -7.13 24.67 7.82
N THR A 331 -6.85 24.38 9.08
CA THR A 331 -5.60 24.75 9.77
C THR A 331 -4.88 23.48 10.20
N LEU A 332 -3.55 23.45 10.04
CA LEU A 332 -2.71 22.36 10.50
C LEU A 332 -2.86 22.20 12.03
N ALA A 333 -3.14 20.97 12.47
CA ALA A 333 -3.26 20.67 13.89
C ALA A 333 -1.91 20.88 14.59
N SER A 334 -1.93 21.43 15.81
CA SER A 334 -0.71 21.82 16.53
C SER A 334 0.28 20.67 16.78
N TYR A 335 -0.22 19.44 16.86
CA TYR A 335 0.58 18.22 17.02
C TYR A 335 1.02 17.60 15.70
N SER A 336 0.44 18.00 14.55
CA SER A 336 0.75 17.35 13.28
C SER A 336 2.19 17.64 12.85
N CYS A 337 2.98 16.59 12.65
CA CYS A 337 4.22 16.69 11.91
C CYS A 337 3.91 17.03 10.44
N TYR A 338 4.89 17.66 9.79
CA TYR A 338 4.79 18.15 8.42
C TYR A 338 6.15 18.11 7.72
N GLY A 339 6.19 18.16 6.39
CA GLY A 339 7.41 18.09 5.58
C GLY A 339 7.09 17.79 4.12
N SER A 340 8.12 17.78 3.26
CA SER A 340 8.00 17.49 1.83
C SER A 340 7.40 16.12 1.51
N CYS A 341 7.51 15.17 2.44
CA CYS A 341 6.89 13.84 2.36
C CYS A 341 5.35 13.85 2.51
N VAL A 342 4.72 14.93 2.98
CA VAL A 342 3.26 14.99 3.11
C VAL A 342 2.60 15.05 1.74
N ASP A 343 1.66 14.13 1.48
CA ASP A 343 0.92 14.07 0.22
C ASP A 343 -0.49 14.62 0.34
N PHE A 344 -1.10 14.47 1.52
CA PHE A 344 -2.46 14.94 1.77
C PHE A 344 -2.59 15.43 3.21
N CYS A 345 -3.62 16.22 3.47
CA CYS A 345 -4.11 16.43 4.82
C CYS A 345 -5.57 15.98 4.95
N ALA A 346 -5.95 15.60 6.15
CA ALA A 346 -7.32 15.19 6.45
C ALA A 346 -7.73 15.56 7.89
N PRO A 347 -9.04 15.70 8.15
CA PRO A 347 -9.57 15.92 9.49
C PRO A 347 -9.01 14.95 10.53
N GLY A 348 -8.31 15.48 11.52
CA GLY A 348 -7.79 14.71 12.65
C GLY A 348 -8.02 15.36 14.02
N GLY A 349 -8.55 16.57 14.04
CA GLY A 349 -8.89 17.33 15.25
C GLY A 349 -7.81 18.32 15.69
N GLU A 350 -7.98 18.90 16.88
CA GLU A 350 -7.05 19.87 17.46
C GLU A 350 -7.14 19.89 18.99
N ASN A 351 -6.00 20.16 19.64
CA ASN A 351 -5.89 20.36 21.07
C ASN A 351 -6.18 21.82 21.48
N VAL A 352 -7.45 22.16 21.68
CA VAL A 352 -7.84 23.52 22.07
C VAL A 352 -7.90 23.69 23.60
N THR A 353 -6.79 24.10 24.22
CA THR A 353 -6.64 24.21 25.69
C THR A 353 -7.01 25.57 26.31
N ARG A 354 -7.78 26.45 25.64
CA ARG A 354 -8.05 27.80 26.16
C ARG A 354 -9.53 28.20 26.28
N GLU A 355 -9.95 28.31 27.54
CA GLU A 355 -11.00 29.14 28.19
C GLU A 355 -12.44 29.18 27.65
N ASP A 356 -12.70 28.76 26.43
CA ASP A 356 -14.07 28.56 25.93
C ASP A 356 -14.30 27.05 25.71
N LEU A 357 -15.48 26.65 25.25
CA LEU A 357 -15.84 25.26 24.93
C LEU A 357 -15.26 24.62 23.61
N PRO A 358 -14.10 24.96 22.99
CA PRO A 358 -13.69 24.31 21.72
C PRO A 358 -13.06 22.92 21.80
N GLY A 359 -12.52 22.43 22.92
CA GLY A 359 -11.77 21.15 22.93
C GLY A 359 -12.61 19.94 22.48
N VAL A 360 -13.84 19.82 22.98
CA VAL A 360 -14.78 18.76 22.59
C VAL A 360 -15.29 18.93 21.14
N LYS A 361 -15.37 20.17 20.64
CA LYS A 361 -15.81 20.47 19.26
C LYS A 361 -14.71 20.26 18.22
N ALA A 362 -13.45 20.22 18.66
CA ALA A 362 -12.30 19.93 17.83
C ALA A 362 -11.93 18.45 17.83
N ALA A 363 -12.24 17.71 18.90
CA ALA A 363 -12.11 16.26 18.92
C ALA A 363 -13.10 15.57 17.97
N ILE A 364 -12.74 14.35 17.57
CA ILE A 364 -13.54 13.48 16.73
C ILE A 364 -14.23 12.43 17.61
N PHE A 365 -15.54 12.24 17.39
CA PHE A 365 -16.29 11.17 18.03
C PHE A 365 -15.94 9.84 17.36
N VAL A 366 -15.39 8.91 18.13
CA VAL A 366 -14.83 7.65 17.61
C VAL A 366 -15.44 6.44 18.32
N ALA A 367 -15.45 5.30 17.63
CA ALA A 367 -15.75 4.02 18.26
C ALA A 367 -14.65 3.65 19.27
N TYR A 368 -15.01 2.91 20.31
CA TYR A 368 -14.10 2.44 21.36
C TYR A 368 -14.48 1.00 21.75
N PRO A 369 -13.54 0.13 22.18
CA PRO A 369 -13.88 -1.25 22.52
C PRO A 369 -15.00 -1.35 23.56
N THR A 370 -16.06 -2.10 23.24
CA THR A 370 -17.26 -2.23 24.08
C THR A 370 -17.01 -2.98 25.39
N TYR A 371 -15.88 -3.65 25.53
CA TYR A 371 -15.46 -4.36 26.74
C TYR A 371 -14.44 -3.58 27.58
N MET A 372 -14.07 -2.37 27.19
CA MET A 372 -13.18 -1.49 27.95
C MET A 372 -13.92 -0.26 28.46
N ASP A 373 -13.49 0.22 29.62
CA ASP A 373 -13.91 1.51 30.13
C ASP A 373 -12.97 2.61 29.56
N ASN A 374 -13.48 3.81 29.30
CA ASN A 374 -12.70 4.98 28.92
C ASN A 374 -13.00 6.19 29.81
N MET A 375 -12.21 7.26 29.66
CA MET A 375 -12.31 8.44 30.53
C MET A 375 -13.61 9.25 30.34
N TYR A 376 -14.36 8.99 29.26
CA TYR A 376 -15.62 9.66 28.95
C TYR A 376 -16.83 8.80 29.32
N ASP A 377 -16.65 7.65 29.95
CA ASP A 377 -17.76 6.83 30.43
C ASP A 377 -18.62 7.58 31.45
N GLY A 378 -19.92 7.60 31.20
CA GLY A 378 -20.88 8.39 31.98
C GLY A 378 -21.16 9.78 31.39
N ILE A 379 -20.35 10.25 30.44
CA ILE A 379 -20.60 11.40 29.58
C ILE A 379 -21.03 10.94 28.18
N LEU A 380 -20.31 9.98 27.60
CA LEU A 380 -20.61 9.40 26.30
C LEU A 380 -21.31 8.04 26.44
N PRO A 381 -22.04 7.58 25.42
CA PRO A 381 -22.49 6.20 25.35
C PRO A 381 -21.29 5.24 25.41
N HIS A 382 -21.44 4.16 26.17
CA HIS A 382 -20.41 3.12 26.27
C HIS A 382 -20.02 2.57 24.90
N GLY A 383 -18.72 2.34 24.69
CA GLY A 383 -18.16 1.95 23.40
C GLY A 383 -17.84 3.12 22.46
N TYR A 384 -17.81 4.35 22.97
CA TYR A 384 -17.38 5.52 22.20
C TYR A 384 -16.48 6.45 23.02
N SER A 385 -15.58 7.16 22.34
CA SER A 385 -14.63 8.11 22.92
C SER A 385 -14.56 9.40 22.09
N LEU A 386 -13.75 10.35 22.56
CA LEU A 386 -13.34 11.54 21.81
C LEU A 386 -11.83 11.51 21.63
N GLU A 387 -11.38 11.62 20.40
CA GLU A 387 -9.97 11.49 20.06
C GLU A 387 -9.50 12.54 19.05
N MET A 388 -8.18 12.69 18.96
CA MET A 388 -7.51 13.53 17.97
C MET A 388 -6.15 12.91 17.63
N GLY A 389 -5.69 13.09 16.39
CA GLY A 389 -4.39 12.59 15.97
C GLY A 389 -4.29 12.42 14.46
N THR A 390 -3.05 12.40 13.97
CA THR A 390 -2.75 12.07 12.57
C THR A 390 -3.13 10.63 12.21
N SER A 391 -3.25 9.74 13.19
CA SER A 391 -3.79 8.39 13.04
C SER A 391 -5.23 8.38 12.52
N LEU A 392 -6.08 9.31 13.00
CA LEU A 392 -7.44 9.48 12.52
C LEU A 392 -7.46 10.07 11.10
N SER A 393 -6.59 11.05 10.82
CA SER A 393 -6.43 11.61 9.47
C SER A 393 -6.01 10.55 8.44
N SER A 394 -5.07 9.67 8.79
CA SER A 394 -4.66 8.55 7.93
C SER A 394 -5.82 7.59 7.64
N ALA A 395 -6.67 7.30 8.64
CA ALA A 395 -7.87 6.51 8.46
C ALA A 395 -8.91 7.20 7.56
N VAL A 396 -9.10 8.52 7.69
CA VAL A 396 -9.95 9.33 6.81
C VAL A 396 -9.45 9.25 5.35
N ALA A 397 -8.15 9.42 5.14
CA ALA A 397 -7.54 9.39 3.81
C ALA A 397 -7.65 7.99 3.17
N THR A 398 -7.36 6.92 3.93
CA THR A 398 -7.48 5.55 3.44
C THR A 398 -8.91 5.21 3.02
N ALA A 399 -9.90 5.61 3.83
CA ALA A 399 -11.30 5.38 3.52
C ALA A 399 -11.76 6.21 2.30
N SER A 400 -11.29 7.46 2.20
CA SER A 400 -11.57 8.32 1.04
C SER A 400 -11.00 7.74 -0.26
N PHE A 401 -9.77 7.19 -0.20
CA PHE A 401 -9.19 6.46 -1.32
C PHE A 401 -10.03 5.24 -1.70
N ALA A 402 -10.46 4.43 -0.73
CA ALA A 402 -11.29 3.27 -1.01
C ALA A 402 -12.61 3.65 -1.70
N ASP A 403 -13.25 4.72 -1.26
CA ASP A 403 -14.48 5.25 -1.87
C ASP A 403 -14.27 5.69 -3.32
N VAL A 404 -13.24 6.50 -3.57
CA VAL A 404 -12.90 7.01 -4.90
C VAL A 404 -12.49 5.87 -5.84
N TYR A 405 -11.68 4.92 -5.35
CA TYR A 405 -11.27 3.74 -6.11
C TYR A 405 -12.47 2.85 -6.46
N ALA A 406 -13.36 2.56 -5.50
CA ALA A 406 -14.57 1.79 -5.74
C ALA A 406 -15.44 2.42 -6.84
N TYR A 407 -15.64 3.74 -6.76
CA TYR A 407 -16.43 4.49 -7.74
C TYR A 407 -15.80 4.43 -9.13
N GLY A 408 -14.50 4.69 -9.23
CA GLY A 408 -13.76 4.64 -10.48
C GLY A 408 -13.80 3.24 -11.13
N LYS A 409 -13.59 2.17 -10.34
CA LYS A 409 -13.68 0.77 -10.82
C LYS A 409 -15.08 0.38 -11.28
N GLU A 410 -16.12 0.85 -10.60
CA GLU A 410 -17.50 0.58 -11.00
C GLU A 410 -17.82 1.23 -12.36
N LYS A 411 -17.27 2.43 -12.61
CA LYS A 411 -17.48 3.16 -13.87
C LYS A 411 -16.59 2.67 -15.01
N TYR A 412 -15.32 2.38 -14.71
CA TYR A 412 -14.30 2.04 -15.68
C TYR A 412 -13.53 0.79 -15.21
N PRO A 413 -13.70 -0.37 -15.88
CA PRO A 413 -13.05 -1.63 -15.46
C PRO A 413 -11.52 -1.54 -15.35
N HIS A 414 -10.91 -0.71 -16.20
CA HIS A 414 -9.47 -0.47 -16.27
C HIS A 414 -8.98 0.67 -15.37
N PHE A 415 -9.84 1.24 -14.51
CA PHE A 415 -9.41 2.21 -13.51
C PHE A 415 -8.35 1.58 -12.59
N ARG A 416 -7.23 2.26 -12.39
CA ARG A 416 -6.11 1.81 -11.57
C ARG A 416 -6.10 2.56 -10.24
N LYS A 417 -5.28 2.08 -9.30
CA LYS A 417 -5.12 2.73 -8.00
C LYS A 417 -4.44 4.09 -8.12
N ASP A 418 -3.47 4.21 -9.04
CA ASP A 418 -2.84 5.49 -9.37
C ASP A 418 -3.84 6.52 -9.92
N ASP A 419 -4.81 6.06 -10.73
CA ASP A 419 -5.88 6.93 -11.23
C ASP A 419 -6.76 7.45 -10.07
N ALA A 420 -6.97 6.63 -9.02
CA ALA A 420 -7.67 7.05 -7.81
C ALA A 420 -6.89 8.10 -7.01
N LEU A 421 -5.55 7.97 -6.91
CA LEU A 421 -4.69 8.96 -6.24
C LEU A 421 -4.64 10.29 -6.99
N VAL A 422 -4.54 10.26 -8.32
CA VAL A 422 -4.65 11.45 -9.18
C VAL A 422 -6.02 12.11 -8.98
N LEU A 423 -7.08 11.31 -8.92
CA LEU A 423 -8.43 11.84 -8.74
C LEU A 423 -8.66 12.43 -7.35
N LEU A 424 -8.10 11.82 -6.30
CA LEU A 424 -8.07 12.39 -4.96
C LEU A 424 -7.35 13.73 -4.95
N THR A 425 -6.18 13.81 -5.58
CA THR A 425 -5.39 15.04 -5.72
C THR A 425 -6.20 16.14 -6.40
N ALA A 426 -6.85 15.84 -7.52
CA ALA A 426 -7.69 16.80 -8.24
C ALA A 426 -8.91 17.26 -7.42
N GLY A 427 -9.45 16.39 -6.56
CA GLY A 427 -10.58 16.70 -5.68
C GLY A 427 -10.21 17.42 -4.38
N CYS A 428 -8.93 17.50 -4.03
CA CYS A 428 -8.49 18.14 -2.80
C CYS A 428 -8.90 19.61 -2.75
N LYS A 429 -9.27 20.06 -1.56
CA LYS A 429 -9.40 21.48 -1.26
C LYS A 429 -8.01 22.01 -0.94
N ASP A 430 -7.46 22.77 -1.87
CA ASP A 430 -6.18 23.46 -1.67
C ASP A 430 -6.28 24.41 -0.46
N VAL A 431 -5.48 24.13 0.57
CA VAL A 431 -5.42 24.84 1.84
C VAL A 431 -3.98 25.21 2.10
N GLY A 432 -3.73 26.46 2.52
CA GLY A 432 -2.37 26.99 2.65
C GLY A 432 -1.88 27.69 1.39
N PRO A 433 -0.58 27.63 1.07
CA PRO A 433 -0.01 28.03 -0.22
C PRO A 433 -0.69 27.33 -1.41
N GLU A 434 -0.67 27.97 -2.59
CA GLU A 434 -1.27 27.38 -3.81
C GLU A 434 -0.46 26.17 -4.29
N GLY A 435 -1.14 25.05 -4.50
CA GLY A 435 -0.56 23.78 -4.95
C GLY A 435 0.11 22.97 -3.83
N LYS A 436 0.87 21.93 -4.19
CA LYS A 436 1.50 21.04 -3.19
C LYS A 436 2.45 21.82 -2.28
N ASP A 437 2.24 21.71 -0.96
CA ASP A 437 3.11 22.31 0.06
C ASP A 437 3.48 21.33 1.18
N THR A 438 4.41 21.74 2.06
CA THR A 438 4.97 20.86 3.10
C THR A 438 4.03 20.61 4.28
N GLN A 439 2.99 21.41 4.48
CA GLN A 439 2.05 21.26 5.59
C GLN A 439 0.82 20.46 5.18
N PHE A 440 0.28 20.74 4.01
CA PHE A 440 -1.01 20.23 3.57
C PHE A 440 -0.90 19.24 2.40
N GLY A 441 0.31 19.01 1.89
CA GLY A 441 0.50 18.19 0.70
C GLY A 441 -0.28 18.78 -0.46
N ASN A 442 -1.01 17.95 -1.20
CA ASN A 442 -1.92 18.36 -2.28
C ASN A 442 -3.21 19.06 -1.79
N GLY A 443 -3.40 19.19 -0.47
CA GLY A 443 -4.56 19.80 0.15
C GLY A 443 -5.41 18.84 0.97
N GLU A 444 -6.55 19.34 1.42
CA GLU A 444 -7.50 18.62 2.26
C GLU A 444 -8.39 17.70 1.41
N ILE A 445 -8.37 16.40 1.70
CA ILE A 445 -9.09 15.39 0.92
C ILE A 445 -10.60 15.67 0.89
N ASN A 446 -11.20 15.51 -0.29
CA ASN A 446 -12.65 15.57 -0.47
C ASN A 446 -13.15 14.59 -1.54
N ILE A 447 -13.94 13.60 -1.10
CA ILE A 447 -14.44 12.48 -1.90
C ILE A 447 -15.42 12.99 -2.96
N TYR A 448 -16.38 13.83 -2.57
CA TYR A 448 -17.41 14.30 -3.50
C TYR A 448 -16.80 15.10 -4.65
N ARG A 449 -15.85 16.00 -4.36
CA ARG A 449 -15.11 16.75 -5.39
C ARG A 449 -14.31 15.81 -6.28
N SER A 450 -13.58 14.85 -5.70
CA SER A 450 -12.86 13.82 -6.46
C SER A 450 -13.77 13.10 -7.45
N ILE A 451 -14.95 12.67 -7.01
CA ILE A 451 -15.95 12.00 -7.86
C ILE A 451 -16.47 12.91 -8.99
N LYS A 452 -16.58 14.22 -8.76
CA LYS A 452 -17.01 15.17 -9.80
C LYS A 452 -15.96 15.43 -10.86
N GLU A 453 -14.69 15.23 -10.52
CA GLU A 453 -13.58 15.33 -11.46
C GLU A 453 -13.33 14.03 -12.25
N LEU A 454 -14.04 12.93 -11.98
CA LEU A 454 -13.72 11.62 -12.59
C LEU A 454 -13.73 11.69 -14.13
N ASP A 455 -14.79 12.25 -14.72
CA ASP A 455 -14.91 12.29 -16.17
C ASP A 455 -13.92 13.29 -16.80
N SER A 456 -13.65 14.43 -16.18
CA SER A 456 -12.70 15.43 -16.69
C SER A 456 -11.26 14.93 -16.61
N VAL A 457 -10.90 14.28 -15.49
CA VAL A 457 -9.54 13.84 -15.22
C VAL A 457 -9.24 12.53 -15.93
N TYR A 458 -10.05 11.48 -15.70
CA TYR A 458 -9.78 10.13 -16.17
C TYR A 458 -10.13 9.92 -17.65
N ARG A 459 -11.36 10.27 -18.06
CA ARG A 459 -11.76 10.15 -19.47
C ARG A 459 -11.19 11.26 -20.34
N GLY A 460 -10.61 12.30 -19.75
CA GLY A 460 -10.10 13.44 -20.49
C GLY A 460 -11.16 14.13 -21.34
N GLU A 461 -10.69 14.93 -22.29
CA GLU A 461 -11.57 15.64 -23.22
C GLU A 461 -10.94 15.86 -24.59
N VAL A 462 -11.80 16.13 -25.57
CA VAL A 462 -11.37 16.61 -26.88
C VAL A 462 -11.03 18.10 -26.76
N VAL A 463 -9.74 18.41 -26.81
CA VAL A 463 -9.22 19.78 -26.69
C VAL A 463 -9.20 20.53 -28.02
N GLN A 464 -9.18 19.81 -29.15
CA GLN A 464 -9.22 20.41 -30.49
C GLN A 464 -9.88 19.48 -31.51
N GLU A 465 -10.70 20.03 -32.41
CA GLU A 465 -11.30 19.29 -33.53
C GLU A 465 -11.34 20.13 -34.82
N SER A 466 -11.09 19.47 -35.95
CA SER A 466 -11.30 19.99 -37.30
C SER A 466 -11.93 18.92 -38.21
N ASP A 467 -12.21 19.27 -39.47
CA ASP A 467 -12.72 18.30 -40.45
C ASP A 467 -11.73 17.15 -40.74
N ARG A 468 -10.43 17.33 -40.42
CA ARG A 468 -9.38 16.36 -40.73
C ARG A 468 -8.51 15.96 -39.54
N SER A 469 -8.79 16.46 -38.34
CA SER A 469 -7.96 16.15 -37.17
C SER A 469 -8.73 16.27 -35.87
N ARG A 470 -8.23 15.62 -34.83
CA ARG A 470 -8.72 15.72 -33.46
C ARG A 470 -7.57 15.56 -32.48
N SER A 471 -7.58 16.33 -31.40
CA SER A 471 -6.68 16.14 -30.26
C SER A 471 -7.50 15.86 -29.01
N TYR A 472 -7.11 14.82 -28.30
CA TYR A 472 -7.69 14.36 -27.06
C TYR A 472 -6.62 14.40 -25.97
N GLN A 473 -7.02 14.73 -24.74
CA GLN A 473 -6.10 14.75 -23.60
C GLN A 473 -6.80 14.28 -22.33
N SER A 474 -6.15 13.34 -21.62
CA SER A 474 -6.46 12.90 -20.26
C SER A 474 -5.23 13.08 -19.36
N HIS A 475 -5.37 12.79 -18.06
CA HIS A 475 -4.24 12.82 -17.14
C HIS A 475 -3.15 11.77 -17.48
N ASN A 476 -3.52 10.68 -18.15
CA ASN A 476 -2.59 9.59 -18.45
C ASN A 476 -1.99 9.70 -19.86
N ILE A 477 -2.80 10.09 -20.84
CA ILE A 477 -2.42 10.03 -22.24
C ILE A 477 -3.03 11.19 -23.02
N ALA A 478 -2.28 11.74 -23.97
CA ALA A 478 -2.83 12.56 -25.05
C ALA A 478 -2.80 11.79 -26.38
N ALA A 479 -3.80 12.01 -27.22
CA ALA A 479 -3.91 11.38 -28.53
C ALA A 479 -4.23 12.41 -29.61
N GLU A 480 -3.41 12.47 -30.66
CA GLU A 480 -3.63 13.30 -31.83
C GLU A 480 -3.95 12.43 -33.04
N TYR A 481 -5.12 12.67 -33.64
CA TYR A 481 -5.62 12.00 -34.82
C TYR A 481 -5.53 12.93 -36.03
N THR A 482 -4.99 12.44 -37.14
CA THR A 482 -5.00 13.16 -38.42
C THR A 482 -5.49 12.27 -39.55
N ILE A 483 -6.57 12.67 -40.22
CA ILE A 483 -7.08 12.04 -41.43
C ILE A 483 -6.17 12.45 -42.60
N THR A 484 -5.37 11.51 -43.08
CA THR A 484 -4.37 11.74 -44.12
C THR A 484 -4.94 11.57 -45.53
N GLU A 485 -5.86 10.62 -45.70
CA GLU A 485 -6.50 10.30 -46.98
C GLU A 485 -7.94 9.82 -46.74
N GLU A 486 -8.79 10.00 -47.76
CA GLU A 486 -10.17 9.51 -47.78
C GLU A 486 -10.49 9.06 -49.22
N ASP A 487 -11.06 7.86 -49.36
CA ASP A 487 -11.56 7.32 -50.62
C ASP A 487 -13.08 7.06 -50.53
N GLU A 488 -13.68 6.37 -51.51
CA GLU A 488 -15.14 6.23 -51.57
C GLU A 488 -15.78 5.53 -50.37
N ASP A 489 -15.06 4.63 -49.69
CA ASP A 489 -15.60 3.83 -48.58
C ASP A 489 -14.66 3.70 -47.37
N ARG A 490 -13.50 4.36 -47.38
CA ARG A 490 -12.47 4.30 -46.34
C ARG A 490 -11.81 5.64 -46.04
N TYR A 491 -11.26 5.74 -44.84
CA TYR A 491 -10.40 6.84 -44.42
C TYR A 491 -9.16 6.32 -43.71
N TYR A 492 -8.09 7.10 -43.81
CA TYR A 492 -6.76 6.77 -43.33
C TYR A 492 -6.40 7.73 -42.21
N VAL A 493 -6.01 7.19 -41.05
CA VAL A 493 -5.72 7.98 -39.85
C VAL A 493 -4.31 7.69 -39.38
N ASN A 494 -3.54 8.75 -39.15
CA ASN A 494 -2.36 8.70 -38.30
C ASN A 494 -2.76 9.08 -36.87
N VAL A 495 -2.29 8.32 -35.91
CA VAL A 495 -2.47 8.56 -34.47
C VAL A 495 -1.11 8.79 -33.84
N THR A 496 -0.98 9.83 -33.03
CA THR A 496 0.17 10.05 -32.14
C THR A 496 -0.32 9.98 -30.71
N LEU A 497 0.30 9.12 -29.90
CA LEU A 497 0.05 8.99 -28.47
C LEU A 497 1.20 9.65 -27.70
N THR A 498 0.90 10.41 -26.65
CA THR A 498 1.88 11.06 -25.78
C THR A 498 1.63 10.66 -24.34
N ASN A 499 2.70 10.28 -23.62
CA ASN A 499 2.64 9.93 -22.21
C ASN A 499 2.54 11.19 -21.34
N ASN A 500 1.44 11.32 -20.59
CA ASN A 500 1.24 12.43 -19.64
C ASN A 500 1.39 11.99 -18.18
N THR A 501 1.70 10.72 -17.93
CA THR A 501 1.93 10.21 -16.57
C THR A 501 3.29 10.66 -16.02
N SER A 502 3.51 10.43 -14.74
CA SER A 502 4.79 10.67 -14.06
C SER A 502 5.82 9.56 -14.24
N SER A 503 5.50 8.48 -14.95
CA SER A 503 6.40 7.34 -15.19
C SER A 503 6.31 6.87 -16.64
N ASP A 504 7.24 6.06 -17.10
CA ASP A 504 7.20 5.57 -18.48
C ASP A 504 5.97 4.67 -18.71
N ILE A 505 5.35 4.73 -19.89
CA ILE A 505 4.32 3.76 -20.27
C ILE A 505 5.02 2.63 -21.02
N HIS A 506 5.22 1.52 -20.33
CA HIS A 506 5.80 0.30 -20.85
C HIS A 506 4.75 -0.55 -21.53
N LYS A 507 5.03 -1.07 -22.73
CA LYS A 507 4.05 -1.81 -23.56
C LYS A 507 2.66 -1.21 -23.57
N TRP A 508 2.57 0.00 -24.12
CA TRP A 508 1.29 0.67 -24.20
C TRP A 508 0.23 -0.22 -24.86
N GLU A 509 -0.91 -0.30 -24.18
CA GLU A 509 -2.13 -0.88 -24.67
C GLU A 509 -3.24 0.13 -24.39
N ILE A 510 -3.98 0.51 -25.42
CA ILE A 510 -5.04 1.51 -25.30
C ILE A 510 -6.40 0.96 -25.75
N ALA A 511 -7.45 1.31 -25.04
CA ALA A 511 -8.82 1.18 -25.50
C ALA A 511 -9.24 2.47 -26.21
N MET A 512 -9.89 2.34 -27.38
CA MET A 512 -10.49 3.45 -28.13
C MET A 512 -11.95 3.16 -28.47
N ASP A 513 -12.81 4.17 -28.40
CA ASP A 513 -14.25 4.09 -28.69
C ASP A 513 -14.60 4.17 -30.20
N LEU A 514 -13.70 3.73 -31.08
CA LEU A 514 -13.90 3.80 -32.54
C LEU A 514 -15.06 2.92 -32.99
N LYS A 515 -16.06 3.52 -33.65
CA LYS A 515 -17.25 2.80 -34.13
C LYS A 515 -17.07 2.10 -35.47
N ASP A 516 -16.19 2.65 -36.31
CA ASP A 516 -15.92 2.11 -37.63
C ASP A 516 -14.99 0.90 -37.59
N GLU A 517 -15.16 -0.01 -38.55
CA GLU A 517 -14.34 -1.22 -38.66
C GLU A 517 -12.95 -0.89 -39.19
N ILE A 518 -11.90 -1.14 -38.38
CA ILE A 518 -10.52 -1.16 -38.85
C ILE A 518 -10.32 -2.34 -39.82
N THR A 519 -9.81 -2.05 -41.00
CA THR A 519 -9.48 -3.03 -42.05
C THR A 519 -7.99 -3.30 -42.19
N HIS A 520 -7.18 -2.34 -41.78
CA HIS A 520 -5.74 -2.43 -41.79
C HIS A 520 -5.19 -1.52 -40.70
N ILE A 521 -4.13 -1.96 -40.04
CA ILE A 521 -3.37 -1.20 -39.06
C ILE A 521 -1.88 -1.39 -39.36
N TRP A 522 -1.08 -0.37 -39.15
CA TRP A 522 0.37 -0.44 -39.21
C TRP A 522 0.97 0.18 -37.95
N ASP A 523 2.19 -0.25 -37.60
CA ASP A 523 2.93 0.18 -36.41
C ASP A 523 2.20 -0.09 -35.07
N ALA A 524 1.18 -0.95 -35.11
CA ALA A 524 0.40 -1.44 -33.98
C ALA A 524 -0.34 -2.74 -34.35
N LYS A 525 -0.90 -3.43 -33.36
CA LYS A 525 -1.84 -4.56 -33.49
C LYS A 525 -3.16 -4.17 -32.83
N TYR A 526 -4.26 -4.83 -33.17
CA TYR A 526 -5.53 -4.57 -32.47
C TYR A 526 -6.38 -5.83 -32.31
N ILE A 527 -7.22 -5.81 -31.29
CA ILE A 527 -8.34 -6.73 -31.11
C ILE A 527 -9.62 -5.91 -30.87
N LYS A 528 -10.77 -6.51 -31.16
CA LYS A 528 -12.07 -5.94 -30.82
C LYS A 528 -12.58 -6.59 -29.54
N ASP A 529 -12.89 -5.77 -28.53
CA ASP A 529 -13.50 -6.22 -27.28
C ASP A 529 -14.78 -5.45 -27.02
N GLY A 530 -15.93 -6.12 -27.13
CA GLY A 530 -17.24 -5.46 -27.08
C GLY A 530 -17.40 -4.32 -28.10
N ASP A 531 -17.62 -3.11 -27.56
CA ASP A 531 -17.79 -1.86 -28.32
C ASP A 531 -16.49 -1.03 -28.45
N GLU A 532 -15.38 -1.54 -27.91
CA GLU A 532 -14.06 -0.92 -27.90
C GLU A 532 -13.09 -1.63 -28.85
N ILE A 533 -12.06 -0.88 -29.25
CA ILE A 533 -10.90 -1.41 -29.95
C ILE A 533 -9.70 -1.28 -29.02
N ILE A 534 -9.12 -2.44 -28.70
CA ILE A 534 -7.87 -2.49 -27.94
C ILE A 534 -6.73 -2.49 -28.94
N VAL A 535 -5.93 -1.42 -28.93
CA VAL A 535 -4.73 -1.28 -29.76
C VAL A 535 -3.50 -1.51 -28.90
N THR A 536 -2.67 -2.44 -29.35
CA THR A 536 -1.39 -2.78 -28.72
C THR A 536 -0.26 -2.32 -29.61
N HIS A 537 0.84 -1.95 -28.98
CA HIS A 537 2.08 -1.59 -29.63
C HIS A 537 2.60 -2.58 -30.69
N ALA A 538 3.48 -2.10 -31.57
CA ALA A 538 4.41 -2.93 -32.33
C ALA A 538 5.69 -3.21 -31.51
N ASP A 539 6.52 -4.13 -31.98
CA ASP A 539 7.65 -4.63 -31.21
C ASP A 539 8.79 -3.59 -31.01
N TYR A 540 8.76 -2.46 -31.73
CA TYR A 540 9.82 -1.44 -31.70
C TYR A 540 9.38 -0.10 -31.08
N ASN A 541 8.09 0.08 -30.80
CA ASN A 541 7.51 1.34 -30.32
C ASN A 541 6.69 1.14 -29.05
N GLN A 542 6.96 0.11 -28.24
CA GLN A 542 6.09 -0.26 -27.13
C GLN A 542 6.17 0.60 -25.90
N ASP A 543 7.24 1.37 -25.78
CA ASP A 543 7.47 2.22 -24.63
C ASP A 543 7.26 3.68 -25.03
N ILE A 544 6.58 4.41 -24.16
CA ILE A 544 6.38 5.84 -24.28
C ILE A 544 7.00 6.49 -23.05
N PRO A 545 8.24 6.99 -23.13
CA PRO A 545 8.85 7.70 -22.01
C PRO A 545 8.02 8.91 -21.57
N VAL A 546 8.19 9.37 -20.33
CA VAL A 546 7.46 10.55 -19.81
C VAL A 546 7.58 11.75 -20.75
N GLY A 547 6.44 12.29 -21.20
CA GLY A 547 6.36 13.43 -22.10
C GLY A 547 6.70 13.14 -23.57
N GLU A 548 7.15 11.93 -23.90
CA GLU A 548 7.46 11.51 -25.28
C GLU A 548 6.23 10.93 -25.98
N SER A 549 6.38 10.67 -27.29
CA SER A 549 5.29 10.20 -28.14
C SER A 549 5.65 9.02 -29.04
N VAL A 550 4.64 8.21 -29.36
CA VAL A 550 4.69 7.16 -30.39
C VAL A 550 3.57 7.37 -31.40
N SER A 551 3.74 6.84 -32.62
CA SER A 551 2.70 6.93 -33.65
C SER A 551 2.39 5.57 -34.25
N PHE A 552 1.12 5.40 -34.63
CA PHE A 552 0.63 4.31 -35.45
C PHE A 552 -0.42 4.82 -36.45
N GLY A 553 -0.91 3.97 -37.33
CA GLY A 553 -2.02 4.37 -38.18
C GLY A 553 -2.91 3.23 -38.62
N PHE A 554 -4.11 3.57 -39.07
CA PHE A 554 -5.12 2.60 -39.45
C PHE A 554 -5.98 3.08 -40.64
N ILE A 555 -6.60 2.10 -41.30
CA ILE A 555 -7.63 2.31 -42.33
C ILE A 555 -8.95 1.79 -41.78
N ALA A 556 -9.96 2.65 -41.69
CA ALA A 556 -11.29 2.27 -41.26
C ALA A 556 -12.34 2.47 -42.35
N LYS A 557 -13.39 1.63 -42.35
CA LYS A 557 -14.51 1.74 -43.31
C LYS A 557 -15.48 2.85 -42.88
N ASN A 558 -15.85 3.71 -43.82
CA ASN A 558 -16.97 4.65 -43.68
C ASN A 558 -18.03 4.37 -44.77
N PRO A 559 -18.78 3.26 -44.67
CA PRO A 559 -19.71 2.85 -45.71
C PRO A 559 -20.97 3.74 -45.77
N SER A 560 -21.31 4.43 -44.69
CA SER A 560 -22.45 5.35 -44.65
C SER A 560 -22.14 6.70 -45.31
N LYS A 561 -20.85 7.04 -45.49
CA LYS A 561 -20.36 8.34 -45.99
C LYS A 561 -20.81 9.51 -45.11
N ASP A 562 -21.10 9.24 -43.85
CA ASP A 562 -21.36 10.28 -42.86
C ASP A 562 -20.03 10.93 -42.43
N LYS A 563 -20.10 12.02 -41.66
CA LYS A 563 -18.90 12.66 -41.10
C LYS A 563 -18.08 11.62 -40.33
N ILE A 564 -16.79 11.51 -40.66
CA ILE A 564 -15.86 10.58 -39.97
C ILE A 564 -15.87 10.88 -38.47
N ALA A 565 -16.16 9.83 -37.68
CA ALA A 565 -16.17 9.90 -36.23
C ALA A 565 -14.86 9.32 -35.69
N LEU A 566 -13.86 10.19 -35.51
CA LEU A 566 -12.64 9.83 -34.78
C LEU A 566 -12.98 9.46 -33.33
N PRO A 567 -12.12 8.69 -32.62
CA PRO A 567 -12.36 8.37 -31.23
C PRO A 567 -12.55 9.62 -30.37
N ASN A 568 -13.45 9.55 -29.39
CA ASN A 568 -13.65 10.57 -28.37
C ASN A 568 -12.90 10.24 -27.08
N GLU A 569 -12.43 9.00 -26.94
CA GLU A 569 -11.83 8.48 -25.72
C GLU A 569 -10.64 7.56 -26.02
N VAL A 570 -9.60 7.70 -25.19
CA VAL A 570 -8.42 6.83 -25.17
C VAL A 570 -8.05 6.54 -23.72
N LEU A 571 -8.05 5.26 -23.36
CA LEU A 571 -7.70 4.79 -22.01
C LEU A 571 -6.52 3.83 -22.09
N ILE A 572 -5.56 3.96 -21.16
CA ILE A 572 -4.49 2.96 -20.98
C ILE A 572 -5.08 1.75 -20.26
N VAL A 573 -4.80 0.53 -20.74
CA VAL A 573 -5.41 -0.70 -20.19
C VAL A 573 -4.42 -1.79 -19.79
N ASN A 574 -3.11 -1.57 -19.94
CA ASN A 574 -2.08 -2.49 -19.46
C ASN A 574 -1.71 -2.25 -17.99
N ASP A 575 -1.37 -3.33 -17.28
CA ASP A 575 -0.98 -3.34 -15.87
C ASP A 575 0.49 -3.79 -15.74
N ARG A 576 1.22 -3.26 -14.73
CA ARG A 576 2.53 -3.78 -14.31
C ARG A 576 2.33 -4.78 -13.16
N ASN A 577 3.01 -5.92 -13.23
CA ASN A 577 2.96 -7.00 -12.24
C ASN A 577 4.38 -7.43 -11.85
N MET A 578 4.60 -7.67 -10.57
CA MET A 578 5.85 -8.25 -10.10
C MET A 578 5.97 -9.72 -10.53
N VAL A 579 7.14 -10.12 -11.03
CA VAL A 579 7.48 -11.51 -11.32
C VAL A 579 7.92 -12.16 -10.01
N LYS A 580 7.40 -13.35 -9.71
CA LYS A 580 7.74 -14.07 -8.48
C LYS A 580 9.24 -14.40 -8.44
N PRO A 581 9.92 -14.31 -7.28
CA PRO A 581 11.36 -14.62 -7.18
C PRO A 581 11.73 -16.03 -7.68
N GLU A 582 10.86 -17.03 -7.51
CA GLU A 582 11.08 -18.38 -8.04
C GLU A 582 11.00 -18.47 -9.58
N ASP A 583 10.33 -17.50 -10.21
CA ASP A 583 10.06 -17.45 -11.65
C ASP A 583 11.19 -16.76 -12.45
N TYR A 584 12.26 -16.28 -11.80
CA TYR A 584 13.47 -15.78 -12.48
C TYR A 584 14.80 -16.06 -11.75
N SER A 585 15.92 -15.76 -12.42
CA SER A 585 17.20 -15.45 -11.75
C SER A 585 17.80 -14.18 -12.34
N ALA A 586 18.65 -13.53 -11.56
CA ALA A 586 19.47 -12.40 -12.00
C ALA A 586 20.91 -12.64 -11.50
N ASP A 587 21.81 -12.86 -12.43
CA ASP A 587 23.18 -13.31 -12.17
C ASP A 587 24.19 -12.24 -12.61
N LEU A 588 25.02 -11.74 -11.70
CA LEU A 588 26.06 -10.73 -11.98
C LEU A 588 27.43 -11.38 -12.23
N GLU A 589 28.10 -11.01 -13.32
CA GLU A 589 29.44 -11.45 -13.66
C GLU A 589 30.39 -10.26 -13.86
N VAL A 590 31.42 -10.13 -13.01
CA VAL A 590 32.50 -9.15 -13.20
C VAL A 590 33.54 -9.68 -14.17
N THR A 591 33.80 -8.90 -15.23
CA THR A 591 34.65 -9.32 -16.35
C THR A 591 36.03 -8.64 -16.37
N THR A 592 36.10 -7.38 -15.96
CA THR A 592 37.35 -6.58 -15.93
C THR A 592 37.35 -5.72 -14.69
N ARG A 593 38.51 -5.55 -14.04
CA ARG A 593 38.65 -4.78 -12.80
C ARG A 593 39.93 -3.93 -12.83
N TRP A 594 39.87 -2.74 -12.26
CA TRP A 594 41.01 -1.86 -11.96
C TRP A 594 40.96 -1.42 -10.49
N GLU A 595 41.79 -0.45 -10.11
CA GLU A 595 42.03 -0.07 -8.70
C GLU A 595 40.74 0.34 -7.98
N ASP A 596 39.92 1.16 -8.64
CA ASP A 596 38.72 1.76 -8.06
C ASP A 596 37.46 1.52 -8.91
N GLY A 597 37.39 0.42 -9.67
CA GLY A 597 36.22 0.16 -10.52
C GLY A 597 36.26 -1.15 -11.30
N PHE A 598 35.14 -1.50 -11.93
CA PHE A 598 35.00 -2.72 -12.72
C PHE A 598 33.94 -2.63 -13.82
N VAL A 599 33.97 -3.62 -14.73
CA VAL A 599 32.92 -3.87 -15.72
C VAL A 599 32.21 -5.18 -15.38
N ALA A 600 30.89 -5.13 -15.23
CA ALA A 600 30.05 -6.29 -14.94
C ALA A 600 28.90 -6.47 -15.94
N TYR A 601 28.37 -7.69 -16.02
CA TYR A 601 27.18 -8.04 -16.78
C TYR A 601 26.14 -8.70 -15.87
N MET A 602 24.92 -8.19 -15.88
CA MET A 602 23.77 -8.77 -15.21
C MET A 602 22.97 -9.60 -16.23
N THR A 603 22.69 -10.86 -15.91
CA THR A 603 21.91 -11.79 -16.76
C THR A 603 20.61 -12.18 -16.08
N ILE A 604 19.48 -11.84 -16.70
CA ILE A 604 18.14 -12.17 -16.22
C ILE A 604 17.64 -13.41 -16.95
N THR A 605 17.19 -14.44 -16.23
CA THR A 605 16.67 -15.69 -16.80
C THR A 605 15.22 -15.92 -16.39
N ASN A 606 14.32 -16.13 -17.35
CA ASN A 606 12.94 -16.50 -17.11
C ASN A 606 12.83 -18.01 -16.80
N LYS A 607 12.38 -18.36 -15.60
CA LYS A 607 12.14 -19.73 -15.13
C LYS A 607 10.66 -20.16 -15.18
N SER A 608 9.75 -19.24 -15.47
CA SER A 608 8.31 -19.51 -15.55
C SER A 608 7.91 -20.18 -16.88
N ASP A 609 6.61 -20.51 -17.00
CA ASP A 609 6.01 -21.10 -18.20
C ASP A 609 5.35 -20.06 -19.14
N HIS A 610 5.43 -18.78 -18.80
CA HIS A 610 4.86 -17.66 -19.54
C HIS A 610 5.94 -16.58 -19.81
N PRO A 611 5.80 -15.75 -20.85
CA PRO A 611 6.81 -14.74 -21.17
C PRO A 611 6.86 -13.64 -20.09
N ILE A 612 8.07 -13.28 -19.67
CA ILE A 612 8.34 -12.04 -18.94
C ILE A 612 8.46 -10.95 -20.00
N SER A 613 7.54 -10.02 -19.90
CA SER A 613 7.27 -8.99 -20.87
C SER A 613 7.72 -7.64 -20.33
N ASP A 614 8.54 -6.94 -21.12
CA ASP A 614 8.99 -5.58 -20.84
C ASP A 614 9.62 -5.46 -19.46
N TRP A 615 10.68 -6.22 -19.26
CA TRP A 615 11.23 -6.37 -17.92
C TRP A 615 11.80 -5.05 -17.41
N LYS A 616 11.50 -4.76 -16.15
CA LYS A 616 12.20 -3.77 -15.34
C LYS A 616 12.81 -4.49 -14.14
N ILE A 617 14.08 -4.22 -13.86
CA ILE A 617 14.78 -4.83 -12.73
C ILE A 617 15.24 -3.74 -11.77
N GLU A 618 14.78 -3.84 -10.54
CA GLU A 618 15.13 -2.93 -9.45
C GLU A 618 16.12 -3.63 -8.54
N PHE A 619 17.18 -2.98 -8.08
CA PHE A 619 18.19 -3.57 -7.21
C PHE A 619 18.90 -2.52 -6.33
N THR A 620 19.62 -2.96 -5.31
CA THR A 620 20.48 -2.12 -4.48
C THR A 620 21.94 -2.40 -4.82
N TYR A 621 22.74 -1.36 -5.00
CA TYR A 621 24.14 -1.39 -5.34
C TYR A 621 24.81 -0.16 -4.72
N SER A 622 25.79 -0.37 -3.84
CA SER A 622 26.45 0.74 -3.12
C SER A 622 27.47 1.51 -3.97
N GLY A 623 27.82 0.96 -5.13
CA GLY A 623 28.70 1.63 -6.07
C GLY A 623 27.94 2.56 -7.01
N ASN A 624 28.66 3.46 -7.65
CA ASN A 624 28.12 4.29 -8.70
C ASN A 624 28.21 3.55 -10.06
N ILE A 625 27.11 3.53 -10.82
CA ILE A 625 27.12 3.02 -12.20
C ILE A 625 27.36 4.20 -13.16
N ASP A 626 28.59 4.29 -13.69
CA ASP A 626 29.02 5.38 -14.58
C ASP A 626 28.60 5.18 -16.03
N LYS A 627 28.56 3.93 -16.50
CA LYS A 627 28.06 3.59 -17.83
C LYS A 627 27.24 2.32 -17.78
N ILE A 628 26.19 2.25 -18.59
CA ILE A 628 25.34 1.07 -18.77
C ILE A 628 25.10 0.82 -20.27
N TRP A 629 24.95 -0.43 -20.68
CA TRP A 629 24.62 -0.82 -22.05
C TRP A 629 23.72 -2.07 -22.10
N GLY A 630 22.79 -2.09 -23.05
CA GLY A 630 21.78 -3.15 -23.13
C GLY A 630 20.64 -2.96 -22.11
N ALA A 631 20.63 -1.82 -21.43
CA ALA A 631 19.65 -1.37 -20.45
C ALA A 631 19.90 0.13 -20.15
N SER A 632 18.95 0.78 -19.50
CA SER A 632 19.07 2.16 -19.00
C SER A 632 18.71 2.26 -17.52
N ILE A 633 19.37 3.16 -16.80
CA ILE A 633 18.97 3.52 -15.43
C ILE A 633 17.72 4.40 -15.54
N GLU A 634 16.57 3.88 -15.11
CA GLU A 634 15.29 4.60 -14.99
C GLU A 634 15.32 5.49 -13.74
N GLU A 635 15.81 4.96 -12.62
CA GLU A 635 15.84 5.63 -11.32
C GLU A 635 17.11 5.26 -10.55
N HIS A 636 17.61 6.21 -9.77
CA HIS A 636 18.71 5.99 -8.84
C HIS A 636 18.55 6.88 -7.60
N ASP A 637 18.43 6.26 -6.42
CA ASP A 637 18.39 6.93 -5.11
C ASP A 637 19.32 6.24 -4.13
N ASP A 638 20.41 6.92 -3.74
CA ASP A 638 21.45 6.40 -2.86
C ASP A 638 22.05 5.08 -3.38
N ASP A 639 21.76 3.96 -2.72
CA ASP A 639 22.20 2.64 -3.19
C ASP A 639 21.14 1.98 -4.12
N TYR A 640 19.96 2.54 -4.34
CA TYR A 640 18.89 1.91 -5.14
C TYR A 640 19.00 2.26 -6.63
N TYR A 641 18.81 1.26 -7.49
CA TYR A 641 18.77 1.38 -8.94
C TYR A 641 17.49 0.72 -9.50
N SER A 642 16.73 1.46 -10.30
CA SER A 642 15.74 0.89 -11.23
C SER A 642 16.36 0.85 -12.62
N ILE A 643 16.55 -0.35 -13.17
CA ILE A 643 17.11 -0.57 -14.49
C ILE A 643 16.02 -1.09 -15.43
N LEU A 644 15.82 -0.35 -16.51
CA LEU A 644 14.89 -0.73 -17.57
C LEU A 644 15.64 -1.44 -18.69
N ASN A 645 14.96 -2.41 -19.31
CA ASN A 645 15.43 -3.05 -20.52
C ASN A 645 15.69 -2.07 -21.68
N GLU A 646 16.38 -2.54 -22.73
CA GLU A 646 16.44 -1.84 -24.00
C GLU A 646 15.59 -2.57 -25.04
N GLY A 647 14.86 -1.85 -25.90
CA GLY A 647 13.78 -2.42 -26.71
C GLY A 647 14.10 -3.63 -27.61
N SER A 648 15.36 -4.02 -27.78
CA SER A 648 15.75 -5.27 -28.44
C SER A 648 15.73 -6.51 -27.54
N ASN A 649 15.80 -6.35 -26.21
CA ASN A 649 15.89 -7.42 -25.21
C ASN A 649 14.75 -7.40 -24.17
N GLN A 650 13.73 -6.56 -24.34
CA GLN A 650 12.62 -6.38 -23.39
C GLN A 650 11.78 -7.63 -23.06
N ASN A 651 11.86 -8.68 -23.90
CA ASN A 651 11.02 -9.86 -23.80
C ASN A 651 11.85 -11.11 -23.51
N ILE A 652 11.56 -11.76 -22.40
CA ILE A 652 12.23 -12.99 -21.98
C ILE A 652 11.23 -14.15 -22.11
N ALA A 653 11.32 -14.90 -23.21
CA ALA A 653 10.51 -16.10 -23.41
C ALA A 653 10.81 -17.18 -22.35
N PRO A 654 9.90 -18.13 -22.09
CA PRO A 654 10.11 -19.20 -21.11
C PRO A 654 11.44 -19.94 -21.31
N GLY A 655 12.23 -20.03 -20.23
CA GLY A 655 13.55 -20.68 -20.23
C GLY A 655 14.64 -19.94 -21.02
N LYS A 656 14.44 -18.67 -21.36
CA LYS A 656 15.44 -17.81 -22.02
C LYS A 656 16.03 -16.79 -21.04
N SER A 657 17.11 -16.18 -21.48
CA SER A 657 17.83 -15.15 -20.71
C SER A 657 18.17 -13.96 -21.58
N VAL A 658 18.35 -12.82 -20.93
CA VAL A 658 18.84 -11.55 -21.50
C VAL A 658 19.92 -11.00 -20.57
N SER A 659 20.81 -10.18 -21.10
CA SER A 659 21.87 -9.57 -20.29
C SER A 659 22.07 -8.10 -20.65
N PHE A 660 22.41 -7.30 -19.66
CA PHE A 660 22.93 -5.93 -19.80
C PHE A 660 24.26 -5.83 -19.07
N GLY A 661 25.08 -4.83 -19.40
CA GLY A 661 26.35 -4.61 -18.73
C GLY A 661 26.51 -3.18 -18.25
N PHE A 662 27.39 -2.98 -17.29
CA PHE A 662 27.68 -1.68 -16.72
C PHE A 662 29.14 -1.56 -16.25
N GLU A 663 29.59 -0.32 -16.13
CA GLU A 663 30.90 0.12 -15.65
C GLU A 663 30.71 0.96 -14.39
N THR A 664 31.55 0.73 -13.39
CA THR A 664 31.53 1.44 -12.11
C THR A 664 32.86 2.12 -11.88
N ASP A 665 32.80 3.38 -11.45
CA ASP A 665 33.94 4.17 -11.03
C ASP A 665 33.71 4.52 -9.54
N ASP A 666 34.76 4.43 -8.73
CA ASP A 666 34.75 4.74 -7.29
C ASP A 666 34.13 3.67 -6.37
N SER A 667 34.06 2.40 -6.81
CA SER A 667 33.66 1.29 -5.93
C SER A 667 34.43 -0.01 -6.19
N THR A 668 34.78 -0.70 -5.09
CA THR A 668 35.29 -2.09 -5.13
C THR A 668 34.22 -3.10 -4.75
N ASP A 669 33.01 -2.63 -4.45
CA ASP A 669 31.85 -3.43 -4.10
C ASP A 669 31.24 -4.01 -5.37
N GLU A 670 31.25 -5.33 -5.50
CA GLU A 670 30.68 -6.06 -6.63
C GLU A 670 29.29 -6.62 -6.28
N THR A 671 28.74 -6.27 -5.12
CA THR A 671 27.49 -6.85 -4.65
C THR A 671 26.30 -6.01 -5.08
N ILE A 672 25.54 -6.56 -6.02
CA ILE A 672 24.17 -6.13 -6.30
C ILE A 672 23.23 -6.97 -5.46
N ASP A 673 22.43 -6.27 -4.68
CA ASP A 673 21.45 -6.79 -3.74
C ASP A 673 20.06 -6.35 -4.21
N ASN A 674 19.02 -6.69 -3.49
CA ASN A 674 17.68 -6.10 -3.67
C ASN A 674 16.94 -6.24 -5.00
N ILE A 675 17.23 -7.34 -5.72
CA ILE A 675 16.73 -7.60 -7.07
C ILE A 675 15.24 -7.97 -7.10
N SER A 676 14.41 -7.06 -7.59
CA SER A 676 13.00 -7.27 -7.96
C SER A 676 12.81 -7.18 -9.47
N LEU A 677 12.01 -8.07 -10.07
CA LEU A 677 11.71 -8.07 -11.50
C LEU A 677 10.23 -7.77 -11.73
N ILE A 678 9.93 -6.80 -12.59
CA ILE A 678 8.59 -6.35 -12.94
C ILE A 678 8.32 -6.66 -14.41
N SER A 679 7.07 -7.04 -14.73
CA SER A 679 6.60 -7.35 -16.08
C SER A 679 5.27 -6.67 -16.38
N THR A 680 5.04 -6.27 -17.62
CA THR A 680 3.77 -5.67 -18.10
C THR A 680 2.71 -6.66 -18.58
N ASN A 681 2.93 -7.97 -18.43
CA ASN A 681 1.92 -8.98 -18.75
C ASN A 681 1.15 -9.44 -17.51
N LYS A 682 -0.09 -9.90 -17.71
CA LYS A 682 -0.90 -10.63 -16.73
C LYS A 682 -0.47 -12.07 -16.54
#